data_AF-Q7NB51-F1
#
_entry.id   AF-Q7NB51-F1
#
_cell.length_a   1.000
_cell.length_b   1.000
_cell.length_c   1.000
_cell.angle_alpha   90.00
_cell.angle_beta   90.00
_cell.angle_gamma   90.00
#
_symmetry.space_group_name_H-M   'P 1'
#
loop_
_entity.id
_entity.type
_entity.pdbx_description
1 polymer ?
#
loop_
_entity_poly.entity_id
_entity_poly.type
_entity_poly.pdbx_seq_one_letter_code
_entity_poly.pdbx_strand_id
1 'polypeptide(L)'
;MKRKNILKFVSLLGIGSFVMLAAASCTTPVNPTPNPTPNPQPKPDPMPNPDGGMMGGNTNPGNGGGTDNAAQQLADAKAALTTLLNTESEKVGLYSDYANIQDTLVKAYTAAKEISDKSDATLQEVNNAKTKLETAITNAANSKTSFDEKNPELIKAYYALKETLKNEKSNLDSVMAAEFAAIKNNLDSLYQTAKTLVEGTLQPKMGNSPQVEVVNQANTNISNAVSKLETWKANANTLATGFVKEVLVKNKLTGIDTTNNQEQPGNYSFVGYSVDVTTGSNNARPNWSFAKRIVWTNTGGNNLPLDNESQNSVPLTDVSWIYSLSGTNAKYTLTFDYYGASSNGYLYFPYKLVKKEDKVALQYSLNGTAPKAIEFKPAATKEITTTQSGSSDASSASSPGSTGQQKQSAPAAAPAGQQSPEAASETNQQGSSSAAKTMSETTTMNEAPTVDSINVAKITLTDLKLGQNTIEFSVPTGDSTKVAPMIGNMYLSSNPNNFDKVYNDIFGNSVAENNAVTVDLLKGYGLAASYREYIRAFTYLNKETQVSENATMKSPTVYLIGLIGGNEPRTDADSVPKNITTPKETGDKRTFIIYVNAPEAGNYSISGSYLTKDNRDLRFSTSDNNAVEINLKGKGDWNTLATFDTANNTNITNGTTGNTGMQTANKTFSLNKGLNKVIIRGTNNKDTPYIGNLVFTLSTSMPASNSNTASEAETSGSPSSNGVQVAA
;
A
#
# COMPACT_ATOMS: atom_id res chain seq x y z
N MET A 1 0.95 -48.14 8.35
CA MET A 1 2.34 -47.97 8.82
C MET A 1 3.25 -47.64 7.65
N LYS A 2 3.83 -46.43 7.60
CA LYS A 2 4.98 -46.08 6.73
C LYS A 2 5.87 -45.10 7.51
N ARG A 3 7.12 -45.48 7.81
CA ARG A 3 8.08 -44.60 8.49
C ARG A 3 8.62 -43.60 7.47
N LYS A 4 8.65 -42.31 7.81
CA LYS A 4 9.45 -41.29 7.10
C LYS A 4 10.40 -40.67 8.12
N ASN A 5 11.71 -40.89 7.91
CA ASN A 5 12.74 -40.23 8.70
C ASN A 5 12.81 -38.76 8.27
N ILE A 6 12.52 -37.84 9.19
CA ILE A 6 12.87 -36.42 9.04
C ILE A 6 14.12 -36.18 9.88
N LEU A 7 15.23 -35.96 9.19
CA LEU A 7 16.50 -35.60 9.78
C LEU A 7 16.41 -34.12 10.21
N LYS A 8 16.23 -33.85 11.50
CA LYS A 8 16.26 -32.49 12.04
C LYS A 8 17.72 -32.10 12.28
N PHE A 9 18.20 -31.10 11.54
CA PHE A 9 19.42 -30.38 11.94
C PHE A 9 19.12 -29.62 13.23
N VAL A 10 19.67 -30.09 14.34
CA VAL A 10 19.71 -29.33 15.60
C VAL A 10 20.86 -28.35 15.47
N SER A 11 20.55 -27.07 15.29
CA SER A 11 21.53 -26.00 15.44
C SER A 11 21.98 -25.97 16.91
N LEU A 12 23.21 -26.42 17.16
CA LEU A 12 23.79 -26.51 18.50
C LEU A 12 24.41 -25.16 18.90
N LEU A 13 23.58 -24.12 19.02
CA LEU A 13 23.96 -22.90 19.73
C LEU A 13 23.91 -23.18 21.23
N GLY A 14 25.09 -23.29 21.84
CA GLY A 14 25.27 -23.68 23.23
C GLY A 14 24.82 -22.60 24.21
N ILE A 15 23.53 -22.55 24.53
CA ILE A 15 23.02 -21.78 25.67
C ILE A 15 23.30 -22.59 26.94
N GLY A 16 24.45 -22.34 27.57
CA GLY A 16 24.82 -22.88 28.88
C GLY A 16 24.00 -22.25 30.01
N SER A 17 22.70 -22.56 30.07
CA SER A 17 21.81 -22.09 31.13
C SER A 17 22.08 -22.79 32.46
N PHE A 18 23.01 -22.25 33.25
CA PHE A 18 23.05 -22.52 34.69
C PHE A 18 21.87 -21.82 35.36
N VAL A 19 20.86 -22.59 35.76
CA VAL A 19 19.73 -22.10 36.55
C VAL A 19 20.21 -21.84 37.98
N MET A 20 20.57 -20.60 38.30
CA MET A 20 20.57 -20.15 39.69
C MET A 20 19.15 -19.80 40.11
N LEU A 21 18.59 -20.63 40.97
CA LEU A 21 17.27 -20.46 41.57
C LEU A 21 17.33 -19.38 42.66
N ALA A 22 17.24 -18.11 42.27
CA ALA A 22 17.07 -17.01 43.21
C ALA A 22 15.62 -16.96 43.70
N ALA A 23 15.40 -17.23 44.99
CA ALA A 23 14.07 -17.13 45.60
C ALA A 23 13.63 -15.66 45.67
N ALA A 24 12.54 -15.31 44.96
CA ALA A 24 11.91 -14.02 45.08
C ALA A 24 11.15 -13.93 46.41
N SER A 25 11.46 -12.93 47.24
CA SER A 25 10.63 -12.55 48.38
C SER A 25 9.77 -11.34 47.97
N CYS A 26 8.45 -11.49 48.07
CA CYS A 26 7.49 -10.46 47.68
C CYS A 26 7.47 -9.30 48.68
N THR A 27 7.29 -8.07 48.19
CA THR A 27 6.92 -6.91 49.01
C THR A 27 5.49 -6.45 48.69
N THR A 28 4.74 -6.12 49.74
CA THR A 28 3.49 -5.35 49.67
C THR A 28 3.46 -4.34 50.84
N PRO A 29 2.73 -3.21 50.71
CA PRO A 29 3.28 -1.92 51.15
C PRO A 29 2.60 -1.29 52.37
N VAL A 30 3.25 -0.27 52.95
CA VAL A 30 2.61 0.74 53.83
C VAL A 30 3.28 2.12 53.70
N ASN A 31 2.46 3.16 53.83
CA ASN A 31 2.73 4.61 53.81
C ASN A 31 1.57 5.28 54.60
N PRO A 32 1.66 6.47 55.25
CA PRO A 32 2.75 7.45 55.37
C PRO A 32 3.16 7.83 56.82
N THR A 33 4.07 8.80 56.93
CA THR A 33 4.70 9.45 58.11
C THR A 33 3.73 10.19 59.07
N PRO A 34 4.13 10.52 60.32
CA PRO A 34 4.79 11.83 60.55
C PRO A 34 5.96 11.86 61.59
N ASN A 35 6.68 13.00 61.58
CA ASN A 35 7.92 13.35 62.28
C ASN A 35 7.72 13.72 63.78
N PRO A 36 8.77 13.74 64.64
CA PRO A 36 9.36 15.04 65.00
C PRO A 36 10.91 15.12 65.18
N THR A 37 11.41 16.33 64.97
CA THR A 37 12.78 16.92 65.13
C THR A 37 13.27 17.11 66.59
N PRO A 38 14.49 17.64 66.88
CA PRO A 38 15.85 17.40 66.34
C PRO A 38 17.00 17.40 67.41
N ASN A 39 18.29 17.32 66.97
CA ASN A 39 19.53 17.83 67.64
C ASN A 39 20.19 16.97 68.76
N PRO A 40 21.47 17.21 69.17
CA PRO A 40 22.72 17.36 68.42
C PRO A 40 23.85 16.33 68.79
N GLN A 41 24.98 16.40 68.09
CA GLN A 41 26.24 15.64 68.23
C GLN A 41 27.01 15.84 69.57
N PRO A 42 27.73 14.80 70.06
CA PRO A 42 28.94 14.94 70.90
C PRO A 42 30.27 14.55 70.20
N LYS A 43 31.38 14.91 70.85
CA LYS A 43 32.79 14.92 70.39
C LYS A 43 33.53 13.55 70.43
N PRO A 44 34.77 13.46 69.88
CA PRO A 44 35.61 12.24 69.87
C PRO A 44 36.57 12.14 71.07
N ASP A 45 37.48 11.16 70.99
CA ASP A 45 38.68 10.86 71.82
C ASP A 45 38.43 10.00 73.09
N PRO A 46 39.43 9.22 73.60
CA PRO A 46 40.88 9.32 73.33
C PRO A 46 41.67 8.01 73.09
N MET A 47 42.91 8.17 72.62
CA MET A 47 44.04 7.27 72.97
C MET A 47 44.75 7.79 74.24
N PRO A 48 45.28 6.89 75.09
CA PRO A 48 46.49 7.15 75.87
C PRO A 48 47.60 6.12 75.59
N ASN A 49 48.84 6.51 75.92
CA ASN A 49 50.09 5.78 75.64
C ASN A 49 50.71 5.20 76.96
N PRO A 50 52.04 5.07 77.20
CA PRO A 50 52.70 3.79 77.48
C PRO A 50 53.21 3.58 78.94
N ASP A 51 54.05 2.54 79.09
CA ASP A 51 55.04 2.22 80.15
C ASP A 51 54.73 1.25 81.33
N GLY A 52 55.65 0.29 81.49
CA GLY A 52 56.21 -0.10 82.80
C GLY A 52 55.82 -1.45 83.44
N GLY A 53 56.64 -2.50 83.28
CA GLY A 53 56.55 -3.73 84.10
C GLY A 53 57.55 -4.82 83.71
N MET A 54 58.24 -5.46 84.67
CA MET A 54 59.47 -6.24 84.42
C MET A 54 59.44 -7.67 85.02
N MET A 55 60.18 -8.60 84.38
CA MET A 55 60.65 -9.93 84.85
C MET A 55 59.71 -11.16 84.87
N GLY A 56 60.08 -12.16 84.05
CA GLY A 56 60.52 -13.47 84.56
C GLY A 56 59.63 -14.70 84.33
N GLY A 57 60.07 -15.65 83.47
CA GLY A 57 59.42 -16.96 83.36
C GLY A 57 59.78 -17.79 82.12
N ASN A 58 61.01 -18.31 82.02
CA ASN A 58 61.38 -19.30 81.00
C ASN A 58 60.87 -20.70 81.40
N THR A 59 60.02 -21.31 80.59
CA THR A 59 59.97 -22.79 80.43
C THR A 59 59.40 -23.18 79.07
N ASN A 60 60.31 -23.47 78.14
CA ASN A 60 60.07 -24.33 76.99
C ASN A 60 59.90 -25.80 77.42
N PRO A 61 58.82 -26.51 77.04
CA PRO A 61 58.84 -27.92 76.71
C PRO A 61 58.93 -28.03 75.17
N GLY A 62 60.09 -28.32 74.61
CA GLY A 62 60.64 -29.67 74.65
C GLY A 62 60.49 -30.30 73.25
N ASN A 63 61.41 -29.94 72.35
CA ASN A 63 61.54 -30.57 71.03
C ASN A 63 61.86 -32.07 71.20
N GLY A 64 61.11 -32.95 70.52
CA GLY A 64 61.29 -34.40 70.62
C GLY A 64 60.52 -35.17 69.55
N GLY A 65 61.14 -35.34 68.38
CA GLY A 65 60.54 -35.98 67.19
C GLY A 65 59.98 -34.93 66.22
N GLY A 66 60.49 -34.73 65.00
CA GLY A 66 61.17 -35.68 64.13
C GLY A 66 60.21 -36.06 63.01
N THR A 67 60.32 -35.39 61.85
CA THR A 67 59.45 -35.50 60.66
C THR A 67 57.94 -35.19 60.82
N ASP A 68 57.27 -35.66 61.87
CA ASP A 68 55.80 -35.75 61.90
C ASP A 68 55.09 -34.39 61.94
N ASN A 69 55.57 -33.42 62.73
CA ASN A 69 54.96 -32.08 62.80
C ASN A 69 55.06 -31.31 61.47
N ALA A 70 56.17 -31.44 60.75
CA ALA A 70 56.35 -30.80 59.44
C ALA A 70 55.51 -31.47 58.34
N ALA A 71 55.38 -32.81 58.40
CA ALA A 71 54.50 -33.56 57.52
C ALA A 71 53.02 -33.22 57.76
N GLN A 72 52.60 -33.12 59.02
CA GLN A 72 51.24 -32.70 59.39
C GLN A 72 50.94 -31.27 58.91
N GLN A 73 51.83 -30.30 59.16
CA GLN A 73 51.66 -28.92 58.68
C GLN A 73 51.56 -28.84 57.15
N LEU A 74 52.32 -29.65 56.41
CA LEU A 74 52.24 -29.74 54.95
C LEU A 74 50.92 -30.36 54.49
N ALA A 75 50.45 -31.42 55.15
CA ALA A 75 49.17 -32.04 54.87
C ALA A 75 47.99 -31.08 55.11
N ASP A 76 48.00 -30.37 56.25
CA ASP A 76 46.98 -29.37 56.60
C ASP A 76 46.99 -28.18 55.62
N ALA A 77 48.17 -27.70 55.22
CA ALA A 77 48.31 -26.66 54.21
C ALA A 77 47.78 -27.11 52.83
N LYS A 78 48.07 -28.35 52.41
CA LYS A 78 47.53 -28.92 51.16
C LYS A 78 46.01 -29.12 51.23
N ALA A 79 45.46 -29.55 52.38
CA ALA A 79 44.02 -29.68 52.58
C ALA A 79 43.30 -28.32 52.52
N ALA A 80 43.88 -27.28 53.13
CA ALA A 80 43.37 -25.91 53.05
C ALA A 80 43.42 -25.34 51.62
N LEU A 81 44.52 -25.56 50.90
CA LEU A 81 44.63 -25.17 49.49
C LEU A 81 43.61 -25.89 48.61
N THR A 82 43.44 -27.21 48.80
CA THR A 82 42.43 -28.02 48.09
C THR A 82 41.01 -27.51 48.36
N THR A 83 40.71 -27.14 49.61
CA THR A 83 39.41 -26.56 50.01
C THR A 83 39.14 -25.26 49.27
N LEU A 84 40.16 -24.41 49.11
CA LEU A 84 40.05 -23.15 48.37
C LEU A 84 39.87 -23.38 46.86
N LEU A 85 40.64 -24.31 46.26
CA LEU A 85 40.52 -24.71 44.86
C LEU A 85 39.11 -25.24 44.53
N ASN A 86 38.48 -25.98 45.44
CA ASN A 86 37.10 -26.47 45.26
C ASN A 86 36.05 -25.35 45.13
N THR A 87 36.38 -24.09 45.46
CA THR A 87 35.48 -22.93 45.27
C THR A 87 35.57 -22.29 43.87
N GLU A 88 36.44 -22.79 42.98
CA GLU A 88 36.70 -22.20 41.65
C GLU A 88 35.42 -21.91 40.86
N SER A 89 34.56 -22.92 40.66
CA SER A 89 33.32 -22.78 39.88
C SER A 89 32.38 -21.71 40.44
N GLU A 90 32.28 -21.60 41.77
CA GLU A 90 31.49 -20.56 42.42
C GLU A 90 32.11 -19.18 42.21
N LYS A 91 33.40 -19.01 42.56
CA LYS A 91 34.05 -17.70 42.55
C LYS A 91 34.28 -17.17 41.13
N VAL A 92 34.67 -18.02 40.18
CA VAL A 92 34.85 -17.66 38.77
C VAL A 92 33.49 -17.38 38.09
N GLY A 93 32.42 -18.08 38.50
CA GLY A 93 31.07 -17.89 37.97
C GLY A 93 30.49 -16.48 38.22
N LEU A 94 30.87 -15.83 39.33
CA LEU A 94 30.44 -14.47 39.69
C LEU A 94 30.90 -13.39 38.69
N TYR A 95 31.91 -13.68 37.87
CA TYR A 95 32.56 -12.72 36.96
C TYR A 95 32.28 -13.01 35.48
N SER A 96 31.20 -13.74 35.15
CA SER A 96 30.84 -14.07 33.76
C SER A 96 30.62 -12.86 32.85
N ASP A 97 30.10 -11.75 33.38
CA ASP A 97 30.00 -10.46 32.67
C ASP A 97 31.30 -9.61 32.76
N TYR A 98 32.37 -10.08 33.41
CA TYR A 98 33.61 -9.33 33.70
C TYR A 98 34.83 -10.15 33.26
N ALA A 99 34.93 -10.44 31.95
CA ALA A 99 35.90 -11.37 31.38
C ALA A 99 37.37 -11.12 31.77
N ASN A 100 37.79 -9.87 31.99
CA ASN A 100 39.14 -9.55 32.48
C ASN A 100 39.40 -10.03 33.93
N ILE A 101 38.47 -9.74 34.84
CA ILE A 101 38.53 -10.22 36.24
C ILE A 101 38.46 -11.75 36.25
N GLN A 102 37.57 -12.33 35.43
CA GLN A 102 37.42 -13.78 35.32
C GLN A 102 38.70 -14.47 34.84
N ASP A 103 39.33 -13.97 33.76
CA ASP A 103 40.57 -14.52 33.22
C ASP A 103 41.74 -14.42 34.22
N THR A 104 41.83 -13.30 34.94
CA THR A 104 42.83 -13.11 36.00
C THR A 104 42.64 -14.10 37.15
N LEU A 105 41.38 -14.34 37.55
CA LEU A 105 41.06 -15.28 38.62
C LEU A 105 41.30 -16.74 38.21
N VAL A 106 40.90 -17.14 37.00
CA VAL A 106 41.16 -18.49 36.45
C VAL A 106 42.66 -18.80 36.39
N LYS A 107 43.49 -17.82 36.00
CA LYS A 107 44.96 -17.97 36.03
C LYS A 107 45.50 -18.19 37.44
N ALA A 108 44.93 -17.52 38.45
CA ALA A 108 45.32 -17.72 39.84
C ALA A 108 44.92 -19.11 40.36
N TYR A 109 43.71 -19.59 40.04
CA TYR A 109 43.29 -20.97 40.34
C TYR A 109 44.19 -22.01 39.65
N THR A 110 44.51 -21.80 38.37
CA THR A 110 45.42 -22.67 37.60
C THR A 110 46.80 -22.77 38.26
N ALA A 111 47.44 -21.63 38.55
CA ALA A 111 48.75 -21.59 39.19
C ALA A 111 48.75 -22.17 40.62
N ALA A 112 47.66 -22.00 41.37
CA ALA A 112 47.49 -22.62 42.68
C ALA A 112 47.31 -24.15 42.59
N LYS A 113 46.60 -24.62 41.56
CA LYS A 113 46.41 -26.05 41.28
C LYS A 113 47.72 -26.73 40.88
N GLU A 114 48.56 -26.09 40.05
CA GLU A 114 49.90 -26.59 39.70
C GLU A 114 50.75 -26.90 40.95
N ILE A 115 50.70 -26.04 41.97
CA ILE A 115 51.40 -26.26 43.26
C ILE A 115 50.73 -27.35 44.11
N SER A 116 49.40 -27.45 44.08
CA SER A 116 48.67 -28.51 44.80
C SER A 116 48.99 -29.90 44.25
N ASP A 117 49.02 -30.03 42.92
CA ASP A 117 49.26 -31.28 42.19
C ASP A 117 50.76 -31.70 42.23
N LYS A 118 51.68 -30.76 42.51
CA LYS A 118 53.12 -31.04 42.65
C LYS A 118 53.41 -31.98 43.83
N SER A 119 54.02 -33.13 43.53
CA SER A 119 54.28 -34.21 44.49
C SER A 119 55.33 -33.85 45.55
N ASP A 120 56.33 -33.06 45.18
CA ASP A 120 57.44 -32.58 46.01
C ASP A 120 57.25 -31.14 46.51
N ALA A 121 56.02 -30.61 46.50
CA ALA A 121 55.73 -29.26 46.94
C ALA A 121 56.07 -29.06 48.43
N THR A 122 56.88 -28.04 48.73
CA THR A 122 57.27 -27.64 50.08
C THR A 122 56.15 -26.90 50.81
N LEU A 123 56.19 -26.89 52.15
CA LEU A 123 55.23 -26.14 52.99
C LEU A 123 55.20 -24.64 52.62
N GLN A 124 56.35 -24.07 52.25
CA GLN A 124 56.44 -22.67 51.84
C GLN A 124 55.79 -22.45 50.46
N GLU A 125 55.98 -23.34 49.49
CA GLU A 125 55.29 -23.26 48.18
C GLU A 125 53.76 -23.35 48.35
N VAL A 126 53.27 -24.30 49.15
CA VAL A 126 51.82 -24.51 49.36
C VAL A 126 51.20 -23.31 50.08
N ASN A 127 51.81 -22.79 51.15
CA ASN A 127 51.32 -21.59 51.83
C ASN A 127 51.37 -20.35 50.92
N ASN A 128 52.44 -20.17 50.15
CA ASN A 128 52.53 -19.08 49.17
C ASN A 128 51.44 -19.19 48.08
N ALA A 129 51.13 -20.39 47.60
CA ALA A 129 50.07 -20.62 46.62
C ALA A 129 48.68 -20.30 47.22
N LYS A 130 48.41 -20.75 48.44
CA LYS A 130 47.18 -20.44 49.18
C LYS A 130 47.00 -18.92 49.34
N THR A 131 47.97 -18.22 49.92
CA THR A 131 47.88 -16.76 50.14
C THR A 131 47.76 -15.99 48.83
N LYS A 132 48.42 -16.41 47.74
CA LYS A 132 48.24 -15.82 46.41
C LYS A 132 46.82 -16.01 45.88
N LEU A 133 46.21 -17.18 46.05
CA LEU A 133 44.84 -17.45 45.62
C LEU A 133 43.81 -16.67 46.46
N GLU A 134 43.97 -16.63 47.79
CA GLU A 134 43.15 -15.79 48.69
C GLU A 134 43.21 -14.30 48.30
N THR A 135 44.42 -13.82 47.99
CA THR A 135 44.65 -12.45 47.50
C THR A 135 43.99 -12.22 46.14
N ALA A 136 44.07 -13.18 45.21
CA ALA A 136 43.43 -13.06 43.90
C ALA A 136 41.89 -13.03 43.99
N ILE A 137 41.29 -13.84 44.87
CA ILE A 137 39.84 -13.85 45.13
C ILE A 137 39.39 -12.50 45.71
N THR A 138 40.13 -11.97 46.70
CA THR A 138 39.87 -10.65 47.29
C THR A 138 40.01 -9.53 46.26
N ASN A 139 41.06 -9.57 45.44
CA ASN A 139 41.29 -8.59 44.38
C ASN A 139 40.20 -8.63 43.30
N ALA A 140 39.71 -9.81 42.92
CA ALA A 140 38.61 -9.94 41.96
C ALA A 140 37.32 -9.25 42.47
N ALA A 141 36.99 -9.43 43.75
CA ALA A 141 35.85 -8.78 44.38
C ALA A 141 36.03 -7.24 44.40
N ASN A 142 37.19 -6.76 44.85
CA ASN A 142 37.51 -5.33 44.90
C ASN A 142 37.53 -4.68 43.52
N SER A 143 38.07 -5.37 42.50
CA SER A 143 38.08 -4.89 41.12
C SER A 143 36.67 -4.80 40.53
N LYS A 144 35.77 -5.73 40.86
CA LYS A 144 34.36 -5.64 40.46
C LYS A 144 33.68 -4.43 41.13
N THR A 145 33.79 -4.28 42.44
CA THR A 145 33.22 -3.12 43.16
C THR A 145 33.71 -1.80 42.57
N SER A 146 35.02 -1.67 42.32
CA SER A 146 35.59 -0.45 41.74
C SER A 146 35.21 -0.22 40.27
N PHE A 147 34.93 -1.28 39.50
CA PHE A 147 34.34 -1.15 38.16
C PHE A 147 32.91 -0.66 38.26
N ASP A 148 32.12 -1.23 39.18
CA ASP A 148 30.69 -0.94 39.32
C ASP A 148 30.43 0.51 39.77
N GLU A 149 31.20 0.99 40.75
CA GLU A 149 31.17 2.38 41.23
C GLU A 149 31.50 3.40 40.12
N LYS A 150 32.37 3.02 39.17
CA LYS A 150 32.78 3.89 38.05
C LYS A 150 31.81 3.83 36.85
N ASN A 151 31.02 2.77 36.72
CA ASN A 151 30.21 2.50 35.53
C ASN A 151 28.71 2.19 35.82
N PRO A 152 28.03 2.92 36.74
CA PRO A 152 26.67 2.56 37.18
C PRO A 152 25.64 2.58 36.04
N GLU A 153 25.69 3.59 35.15
CA GLU A 153 24.76 3.68 34.02
C GLU A 153 25.04 2.64 32.92
N LEU A 154 26.30 2.21 32.75
CA LEU A 154 26.63 1.11 31.83
C LEU A 154 26.01 -0.21 32.32
N ILE A 155 26.17 -0.50 33.61
CA ILE A 155 25.64 -1.71 34.26
C ILE A 155 24.12 -1.76 34.13
N LYS A 156 23.45 -0.65 34.42
CA LYS A 156 22.00 -0.49 34.27
C LYS A 156 21.54 -0.69 32.83
N ALA A 157 22.20 -0.06 31.85
CA ALA A 157 21.90 -0.22 30.43
C ALA A 157 22.10 -1.68 29.95
N TYR A 158 23.20 -2.31 30.37
CA TYR A 158 23.58 -3.67 29.99
C TYR A 158 22.62 -4.72 30.55
N TYR A 159 22.24 -4.63 31.83
CA TYR A 159 21.24 -5.53 32.41
C TYR A 159 19.84 -5.29 31.84
N ALA A 160 19.46 -4.05 31.50
CA ALA A 160 18.24 -3.79 30.76
C ALA A 160 18.25 -4.44 29.37
N LEU A 161 19.38 -4.39 28.65
CA LEU A 161 19.54 -5.08 27.36
C LEU A 161 19.44 -6.62 27.51
N LYS A 162 20.05 -7.20 28.56
CA LYS A 162 19.91 -8.63 28.88
C LYS A 162 18.46 -9.03 29.18
N GLU A 163 17.67 -8.16 29.82
CA GLU A 163 16.23 -8.40 30.01
C GLU A 163 15.48 -8.38 28.68
N THR A 164 15.73 -7.38 27.83
CA THR A 164 15.14 -7.26 26.49
C THR A 164 15.44 -8.46 25.59
N LEU A 165 16.65 -9.04 25.68
CA LEU A 165 17.04 -10.24 24.94
C LEU A 165 16.19 -11.47 25.29
N LYS A 166 15.66 -11.61 26.52
CA LYS A 166 14.81 -12.74 26.91
C LYS A 166 13.53 -12.85 26.07
N ASN A 167 13.07 -11.71 25.54
CA ASN A 167 11.84 -11.63 24.73
C ASN A 167 12.06 -11.95 23.25
N GLU A 168 13.30 -12.15 22.80
CA GLU A 168 13.65 -12.42 21.39
C GLU A 168 12.76 -13.50 20.77
N LYS A 169 12.69 -14.68 21.41
CA LYS A 169 11.95 -15.82 20.87
C LYS A 169 10.46 -15.48 20.64
N SER A 170 9.81 -14.89 21.64
CA SER A 170 8.39 -14.52 21.55
C SER A 170 8.15 -13.52 20.42
N ASN A 171 9.02 -12.51 20.30
CA ASN A 171 8.89 -11.46 19.30
C ASN A 171 9.16 -11.98 17.88
N LEU A 172 10.18 -12.83 17.68
CA LEU A 172 10.47 -13.45 16.38
C LEU A 172 9.41 -14.49 15.97
N ASP A 173 8.93 -15.32 16.91
CA ASP A 173 7.86 -16.30 16.64
C ASP A 173 6.58 -15.59 16.11
N SER A 174 6.31 -14.36 16.59
CA SER A 174 5.15 -13.57 16.17
C SER A 174 5.17 -13.05 14.73
N VAL A 175 6.31 -13.14 14.03
CA VAL A 175 6.52 -12.65 12.65
C VAL A 175 7.06 -13.73 11.70
N MET A 176 6.75 -15.00 11.98
CA MET A 176 7.20 -16.14 11.17
C MET A 176 6.44 -16.35 9.85
N ALA A 177 5.34 -15.62 9.62
CA ALA A 177 4.58 -15.70 8.36
C ALA A 177 5.35 -15.04 7.19
N ALA A 178 5.14 -15.54 5.97
CA ALA A 178 5.96 -15.16 4.81
C ALA A 178 5.82 -13.67 4.44
N GLU A 179 4.62 -13.12 4.61
CA GLU A 179 4.27 -11.71 4.45
C GLU A 179 5.04 -10.77 5.39
N PHE A 180 5.59 -11.28 6.50
CA PHE A 180 6.37 -10.51 7.48
C PHE A 180 7.89 -10.67 7.35
N ALA A 181 8.40 -11.33 6.30
CA ALA A 181 9.82 -11.67 6.17
C ALA A 181 10.78 -10.48 6.38
N ALA A 182 10.45 -9.30 5.83
CA ALA A 182 11.25 -8.09 6.00
C ALA A 182 11.24 -7.55 7.45
N ILE A 183 10.09 -7.62 8.13
CA ILE A 183 9.96 -7.28 9.57
C ILE A 183 10.79 -8.25 10.41
N LYS A 184 10.69 -9.55 10.15
CA LYS A 184 11.48 -10.58 10.83
C LYS A 184 12.98 -10.31 10.66
N ASN A 185 13.46 -10.08 9.43
CA ASN A 185 14.87 -9.84 9.15
C ASN A 185 15.40 -8.58 9.87
N ASN A 186 14.58 -7.53 9.96
CA ASN A 186 14.93 -6.33 10.73
C ASN A 186 15.02 -6.63 12.24
N LEU A 187 14.03 -7.32 12.82
CA LEU A 187 14.07 -7.71 14.23
C LEU A 187 15.26 -8.63 14.54
N ASP A 188 15.53 -9.62 13.69
CA ASP A 188 16.66 -10.56 13.81
C ASP A 188 17.97 -9.77 13.86
N SER A 189 18.21 -8.85 12.91
CA SER A 189 19.39 -7.98 12.87
C SER A 189 19.56 -7.12 14.14
N LEU A 190 18.46 -6.57 14.68
CA LEU A 190 18.49 -5.83 15.95
C LEU A 190 18.86 -6.73 17.14
N TYR A 191 18.31 -7.95 17.19
CA TYR A 191 18.64 -8.92 18.23
C TYR A 191 20.08 -9.44 18.13
N GLN A 192 20.61 -9.69 16.93
CA GLN A 192 22.03 -10.04 16.75
C GLN A 192 22.96 -8.91 17.20
N THR A 193 22.63 -7.65 16.86
CA THR A 193 23.39 -6.48 17.33
C THR A 193 23.44 -6.41 18.86
N ALA A 194 22.30 -6.65 19.52
CA ALA A 194 22.22 -6.68 20.98
C ALA A 194 22.98 -7.86 21.61
N LYS A 195 22.93 -9.05 20.99
CA LYS A 195 23.70 -10.22 21.42
C LYS A 195 25.20 -9.97 21.38
N THR A 196 25.72 -9.43 20.28
CA THR A 196 27.15 -9.10 20.14
C THR A 196 27.65 -8.17 21.26
N LEU A 197 26.82 -7.23 21.72
CA LEU A 197 27.16 -6.34 22.85
C LEU A 197 27.19 -7.09 24.20
N VAL A 198 26.29 -8.05 24.42
CA VAL A 198 26.24 -8.85 25.64
C VAL A 198 27.34 -9.93 25.67
N GLU A 199 27.59 -10.59 24.54
CA GLU A 199 28.70 -11.55 24.37
C GLU A 199 30.08 -10.87 24.51
N GLY A 200 30.18 -9.57 24.23
CA GLY A 200 31.36 -8.75 24.51
C GLY A 200 31.65 -8.55 26.01
N THR A 201 30.67 -8.77 26.89
CA THR A 201 30.72 -8.57 28.36
C THR A 201 30.84 -7.10 28.81
N LEU A 202 30.57 -6.80 30.09
CA LEU A 202 30.77 -5.45 30.67
C LEU A 202 32.25 -5.05 30.68
N GLN A 203 33.14 -6.01 30.94
CA GLN A 203 34.57 -5.79 31.01
C GLN A 203 35.34 -6.84 30.18
N PRO A 204 35.52 -6.59 28.87
CA PRO A 204 36.24 -7.50 27.98
C PRO A 204 37.65 -7.85 28.46
N LYS A 205 38.11 -9.06 28.15
CA LYS A 205 39.49 -9.51 28.44
C LYS A 205 40.56 -8.65 27.75
N MET A 206 40.25 -8.12 26.55
CA MET A 206 41.06 -7.13 25.85
C MET A 206 40.13 -6.13 25.14
N GLY A 207 40.58 -4.87 25.05
CA GLY A 207 39.78 -3.77 24.49
C GLY A 207 39.01 -2.97 25.54
N ASN A 208 38.18 -2.05 25.08
CA ASN A 208 37.39 -1.16 25.93
C ASN A 208 36.03 -1.76 26.25
N SER A 209 35.49 -1.45 27.43
CA SER A 209 34.09 -1.72 27.77
C SER A 209 33.12 -1.10 26.75
N PRO A 210 31.95 -1.75 26.50
CA PRO A 210 30.92 -1.19 25.63
C PRO A 210 30.49 0.20 26.11
N GLN A 211 30.19 1.09 25.16
CA GLN A 211 29.74 2.45 25.47
C GLN A 211 28.26 2.46 25.85
N VAL A 212 27.90 3.27 26.85
CA VAL A 212 26.54 3.35 27.42
C VAL A 212 25.51 3.70 26.35
N GLU A 213 25.87 4.61 25.45
CA GLU A 213 25.06 5.10 24.33
C GLU A 213 24.74 3.98 23.35
N VAL A 214 25.72 3.12 23.04
CA VAL A 214 25.55 2.00 22.08
C VAL A 214 24.63 0.92 22.66
N VAL A 215 24.79 0.60 23.95
CA VAL A 215 23.93 -0.35 24.66
C VAL A 215 22.49 0.17 24.76
N ASN A 216 22.33 1.45 25.14
CA ASN A 216 21.02 2.11 25.18
C ASN A 216 20.37 2.21 23.79
N GLN A 217 21.14 2.48 22.73
CA GLN A 217 20.62 2.53 21.36
C GLN A 217 20.14 1.16 20.87
N ALA A 218 20.87 0.08 21.17
CA ALA A 218 20.44 -1.28 20.85
C ALA A 218 19.12 -1.62 21.57
N ASN A 219 19.01 -1.32 22.86
CA ASN A 219 17.80 -1.54 23.66
C ASN A 219 16.61 -0.71 23.14
N THR A 220 16.86 0.56 22.80
CA THR A 220 15.88 1.50 22.24
C THR A 220 15.38 1.05 20.87
N ASN A 221 16.27 0.56 20.00
CA ASN A 221 15.88 0.08 18.68
C ASN A 221 14.97 -1.14 18.74
N ILE A 222 15.29 -2.12 19.60
CA ILE A 222 14.42 -3.29 19.81
C ILE A 222 13.07 -2.85 20.38
N SER A 223 13.07 -2.01 21.43
CA SER A 223 11.84 -1.53 22.08
C SER A 223 10.94 -0.74 21.12
N ASN A 224 11.52 0.12 20.27
CA ASN A 224 10.80 0.89 19.25
C ASN A 224 10.24 0.02 18.11
N ALA A 225 10.91 -1.09 17.78
CA ALA A 225 10.43 -2.03 16.78
C ALA A 225 9.28 -2.90 17.32
N VAL A 226 9.46 -3.46 18.52
CA VAL A 226 8.46 -4.32 19.20
C VAL A 226 7.18 -3.53 19.51
N SER A 227 7.28 -2.29 20.00
CA SER A 227 6.10 -1.45 20.29
C SER A 227 5.27 -1.06 19.06
N LYS A 228 5.80 -1.18 17.85
CA LYS A 228 5.11 -0.88 16.58
C LYS A 228 4.69 -2.14 15.80
N LEU A 229 4.96 -3.32 16.35
CA LEU A 229 4.93 -4.58 15.59
C LEU A 229 3.54 -4.93 15.05
N GLU A 230 2.47 -4.62 15.78
CA GLU A 230 1.10 -4.82 15.29
C GLU A 230 0.77 -3.91 14.09
N THR A 231 1.18 -2.64 14.13
CA THR A 231 1.01 -1.70 13.01
C THR A 231 1.79 -2.17 11.78
N TRP A 232 3.01 -2.67 11.97
CA TRP A 232 3.84 -3.20 10.89
C TRP A 232 3.21 -4.44 10.25
N LYS A 233 2.74 -5.40 11.07
CA LYS A 233 1.99 -6.58 10.60
C LYS A 233 0.71 -6.21 9.87
N ALA A 234 -0.07 -5.25 10.38
CA ALA A 234 -1.30 -4.79 9.73
C ALA A 234 -1.02 -4.20 8.33
N ASN A 235 0.01 -3.35 8.20
CA ASN A 235 0.44 -2.81 6.91
C ASN A 235 0.94 -3.92 5.96
N ALA A 236 1.80 -4.82 6.43
CA ALA A 236 2.31 -5.94 5.64
C ALA A 236 1.18 -6.87 5.13
N ASN A 237 0.22 -7.23 5.98
CA ASN A 237 -0.99 -7.97 5.61
C ASN A 237 -1.81 -7.24 4.55
N THR A 238 -2.04 -5.95 4.74
CA THR A 238 -2.80 -5.11 3.82
C THR A 238 -2.13 -5.06 2.45
N LEU A 239 -0.81 -4.90 2.40
CA LEU A 239 -0.03 -4.90 1.15
C LEU A 239 -0.03 -6.27 0.46
N ALA A 240 0.06 -7.37 1.22
CA ALA A 240 0.13 -8.73 0.68
C ALA A 240 -1.22 -9.21 0.12
N THR A 241 -2.32 -8.90 0.82
CA THR A 241 -3.67 -9.36 0.50
C THR A 241 -4.52 -8.31 -0.23
N GLY A 242 -4.06 -7.08 -0.35
CA GLY A 242 -4.75 -5.98 -1.01
C GLY A 242 -3.80 -4.86 -1.38
N PHE A 243 -4.10 -3.63 -0.96
CA PHE A 243 -3.32 -2.42 -1.24
C PHE A 243 -3.52 -1.36 -0.15
N VAL A 244 -2.60 -0.41 -0.08
CA VAL A 244 -2.77 0.88 0.60
C VAL A 244 -3.20 1.92 -0.44
N LYS A 245 -4.25 2.70 -0.15
CA LYS A 245 -4.79 3.76 -1.02
C LYS A 245 -4.34 5.14 -0.56
N GLU A 246 -3.61 5.85 -1.42
CA GLU A 246 -3.24 7.26 -1.26
C GLU A 246 -4.20 8.12 -2.11
N VAL A 247 -5.16 8.76 -1.43
CA VAL A 247 -6.06 9.74 -2.04
C VAL A 247 -5.31 11.02 -2.40
N LEU A 248 -5.58 11.59 -3.58
CA LEU A 248 -4.92 12.83 -3.99
C LEU A 248 -5.46 14.04 -3.22
N VAL A 249 -4.55 14.95 -2.83
CA VAL A 249 -4.87 16.19 -2.12
C VAL A 249 -4.06 17.36 -2.68
N LYS A 250 -4.71 18.52 -2.88
CA LYS A 250 -4.09 19.68 -3.55
C LYS A 250 -2.81 20.17 -2.84
N ASN A 251 -2.74 20.08 -1.52
CA ASN A 251 -1.58 20.54 -0.73
C ASN A 251 -0.30 19.70 -0.93
N LYS A 252 -0.38 18.51 -1.55
CA LYS A 252 0.77 17.70 -1.96
C LYS A 252 1.29 18.07 -3.36
N LEU A 253 0.63 18.99 -4.08
CA LEU A 253 1.18 19.65 -5.28
C LEU A 253 2.08 20.81 -4.89
N THR A 254 3.27 20.88 -5.47
CA THR A 254 4.25 21.95 -5.24
C THR A 254 4.87 22.41 -6.56
N GLY A 255 5.42 23.63 -6.58
CA GLY A 255 6.10 24.18 -7.77
C GLY A 255 5.22 24.46 -8.99
N ILE A 256 3.89 24.35 -8.85
CA ILE A 256 2.91 24.79 -9.85
C ILE A 256 2.93 26.32 -9.90
N ASP A 257 3.01 26.91 -11.09
CA ASP A 257 2.93 28.35 -11.26
C ASP A 257 1.51 28.89 -10.99
N THR A 258 1.39 30.18 -10.66
CA THR A 258 0.11 30.80 -10.31
C THR A 258 -0.90 30.83 -11.46
N THR A 259 -0.46 30.79 -12.72
CA THR A 259 -1.37 30.79 -13.87
C THR A 259 -2.03 29.42 -14.07
N ASN A 260 -1.34 28.33 -13.73
CA ASN A 260 -1.82 26.94 -13.83
C ASN A 260 -2.35 26.35 -12.50
N ASN A 261 -2.41 27.13 -11.42
CA ASN A 261 -2.88 26.69 -10.10
C ASN A 261 -4.25 27.27 -9.69
N GLN A 262 -5.10 27.59 -10.66
CA GLN A 262 -6.46 28.12 -10.40
C GLN A 262 -7.35 27.07 -9.73
N GLU A 263 -8.48 27.50 -9.17
CA GLU A 263 -9.49 26.58 -8.66
C GLU A 263 -10.27 25.89 -9.78
N GLN A 264 -10.73 24.67 -9.50
CA GLN A 264 -11.65 23.96 -10.40
C GLN A 264 -12.95 24.76 -10.59
N PRO A 265 -13.60 24.70 -11.77
CA PRO A 265 -14.83 25.43 -12.02
C PRO A 265 -15.96 25.04 -11.05
N GLY A 266 -16.58 26.02 -10.41
CA GLY A 266 -17.58 25.79 -9.35
C GLY A 266 -18.88 25.14 -9.84
N ASN A 267 -19.12 25.10 -11.14
CA ASN A 267 -20.24 24.42 -11.78
C ASN A 267 -19.92 22.98 -12.23
N TYR A 268 -18.74 22.42 -11.94
CA TYR A 268 -18.42 21.04 -12.27
C TYR A 268 -18.85 20.09 -11.14
N SER A 269 -19.47 18.97 -11.51
CA SER A 269 -19.67 17.82 -10.61
C SER A 269 -18.66 16.71 -10.92
N PHE A 270 -18.51 16.39 -12.21
CA PHE A 270 -17.46 15.49 -12.70
C PHE A 270 -16.16 16.24 -12.96
N VAL A 271 -15.06 15.50 -12.81
CA VAL A 271 -13.68 16.00 -12.97
C VAL A 271 -12.83 15.13 -13.89
N GLY A 272 -13.44 14.16 -14.57
CA GLY A 272 -12.86 13.44 -15.70
C GLY A 272 -13.86 13.48 -16.85
N TYR A 273 -13.38 13.80 -18.05
CA TYR A 273 -14.22 13.95 -19.24
C TYR A 273 -13.75 13.04 -20.39
N SER A 274 -14.68 12.59 -21.24
CA SER A 274 -14.46 11.69 -22.38
C SER A 274 -14.09 12.41 -23.69
N VAL A 275 -14.04 13.75 -23.65
CA VAL A 275 -13.71 14.66 -24.74
C VAL A 275 -12.69 15.69 -24.26
N ASP A 276 -12.10 16.45 -25.19
CA ASP A 276 -11.08 17.45 -24.86
C ASP A 276 -11.64 18.49 -23.87
N VAL A 277 -10.92 18.71 -22.77
CA VAL A 277 -11.25 19.79 -21.84
C VAL A 277 -10.46 21.02 -22.25
N THR A 278 -11.16 22.13 -22.49
CA THR A 278 -10.56 23.41 -22.88
C THR A 278 -11.12 24.57 -22.08
N THR A 279 -10.37 25.68 -22.05
CA THR A 279 -10.76 26.93 -21.37
C THR A 279 -10.72 28.13 -22.32
N GLY A 280 -11.69 29.02 -22.14
CA GLY A 280 -11.84 30.25 -22.94
C GLY A 280 -12.08 30.03 -24.43
N SER A 281 -12.13 31.14 -25.18
CA SER A 281 -12.40 31.16 -26.62
C SER A 281 -11.30 30.51 -27.48
N ASN A 282 -10.10 30.36 -26.93
CA ASN A 282 -8.88 29.96 -27.66
C ASN A 282 -8.58 28.45 -27.56
N ASN A 283 -9.49 27.64 -27.01
CA ASN A 283 -9.29 26.20 -26.77
C ASN A 283 -8.01 25.87 -25.96
N ALA A 284 -7.67 26.74 -25.00
CA ALA A 284 -6.51 26.60 -24.14
C ALA A 284 -6.68 25.40 -23.18
N ARG A 285 -5.57 24.85 -22.66
CA ARG A 285 -5.63 23.80 -21.62
C ARG A 285 -6.31 24.36 -20.34
N PRO A 286 -6.97 23.52 -19.53
CA PRO A 286 -7.22 23.76 -18.12
C PRO A 286 -6.05 24.42 -17.39
N ASN A 287 -6.37 25.49 -16.66
CA ASN A 287 -5.45 26.28 -15.87
C ASN A 287 -5.60 26.03 -14.35
N TRP A 288 -6.31 24.95 -13.99
CA TRP A 288 -6.33 24.36 -12.65
C TRP A 288 -5.46 23.09 -12.65
N SER A 289 -4.71 22.90 -11.56
CA SER A 289 -3.77 21.78 -11.39
C SER A 289 -4.41 20.54 -10.75
N PHE A 290 -5.48 20.75 -9.97
CA PHE A 290 -6.18 19.73 -9.19
C PHE A 290 -7.69 19.88 -9.34
N ALA A 291 -8.38 18.74 -9.39
CA ALA A 291 -9.83 18.70 -9.39
C ALA A 291 -10.36 17.48 -8.61
N LYS A 292 -11.49 17.63 -7.94
CA LYS A 292 -12.16 16.62 -7.10
C LYS A 292 -13.66 16.64 -7.39
N ARG A 293 -14.25 15.45 -7.56
CA ARG A 293 -15.67 15.27 -7.81
C ARG A 293 -16.51 15.95 -6.72
N ILE A 294 -17.56 16.66 -7.11
CA ILE A 294 -18.48 17.37 -6.22
C ILE A 294 -19.87 16.74 -6.32
N VAL A 295 -20.47 16.39 -5.18
CA VAL A 295 -21.90 16.04 -5.09
C VAL A 295 -22.75 17.30 -4.99
N TRP A 296 -23.95 17.28 -5.58
CA TRP A 296 -24.88 18.40 -5.64
C TRP A 296 -26.18 18.10 -4.88
N THR A 297 -26.89 19.14 -4.48
CA THR A 297 -28.25 19.09 -3.94
C THR A 297 -29.18 19.98 -4.77
N ASN A 298 -30.46 20.03 -4.42
CA ASN A 298 -31.44 20.93 -5.00
C ASN A 298 -32.29 21.57 -3.91
N THR A 299 -32.35 22.90 -3.90
CA THR A 299 -33.09 23.70 -2.93
C THR A 299 -33.97 24.68 -3.69
N GLY A 300 -35.28 24.66 -3.45
CA GLY A 300 -36.23 25.54 -4.13
C GLY A 300 -36.29 25.35 -5.65
N GLY A 301 -35.98 24.15 -6.16
CA GLY A 301 -35.94 23.85 -7.59
C GLY A 301 -34.58 24.07 -8.26
N ASN A 302 -33.65 24.80 -7.62
CA ASN A 302 -32.34 25.13 -8.16
C ASN A 302 -31.26 24.17 -7.64
N ASN A 303 -30.36 23.73 -8.53
CA ASN A 303 -29.24 22.85 -8.17
C ASN A 303 -28.03 23.67 -7.71
N LEU A 304 -27.30 23.15 -6.72
CA LEU A 304 -26.08 23.72 -6.18
C LEU A 304 -25.16 22.61 -5.63
N PRO A 305 -23.83 22.81 -5.56
CA PRO A 305 -22.91 21.96 -4.81
C PRO A 305 -23.39 21.71 -3.37
N LEU A 306 -23.08 20.53 -2.81
CA LEU A 306 -23.25 20.29 -1.38
C LEU A 306 -22.23 21.12 -0.57
N ASP A 307 -22.69 21.68 0.55
CA ASP A 307 -21.78 22.27 1.53
C ASP A 307 -20.79 21.23 2.06
N ASN A 308 -19.56 21.66 2.32
CA ASN A 308 -18.45 20.82 2.78
C ASN A 308 -17.92 19.77 1.76
N GLU A 309 -18.27 19.82 0.48
CA GLU A 309 -17.57 19.08 -0.60
C GLU A 309 -16.27 19.78 -1.07
N SER A 310 -15.60 20.49 -0.17
CA SER A 310 -14.34 21.20 -0.45
C SER A 310 -13.17 20.24 -0.70
N GLN A 311 -12.07 20.76 -1.23
CA GLN A 311 -10.86 19.97 -1.48
C GLN A 311 -10.20 19.44 -0.19
N ASN A 312 -10.47 20.06 0.98
CA ASN A 312 -9.80 19.80 2.26
C ASN A 312 -10.69 19.17 3.36
N SER A 313 -11.94 18.82 3.04
CA SER A 313 -12.90 18.17 3.95
C SER A 313 -13.10 16.70 3.60
N VAL A 314 -13.55 15.88 4.57
CA VAL A 314 -13.94 14.48 4.37
C VAL A 314 -15.12 14.45 3.39
N PRO A 315 -14.93 13.97 2.15
CA PRO A 315 -15.94 14.08 1.12
C PRO A 315 -16.83 12.85 1.05
N LEU A 316 -17.96 12.98 0.37
CA LEU A 316 -18.76 11.84 -0.07
C LEU A 316 -18.04 10.95 -1.11
N THR A 317 -16.99 11.48 -1.76
CA THR A 317 -16.22 10.80 -2.80
C THR A 317 -14.76 11.26 -2.85
N ASP A 318 -13.84 10.31 -3.01
CA ASP A 318 -12.38 10.58 -3.12
C ASP A 318 -11.87 10.67 -4.56
N VAL A 319 -12.78 10.61 -5.56
CA VAL A 319 -12.44 10.69 -6.99
C VAL A 319 -11.87 12.07 -7.32
N SER A 320 -10.57 12.09 -7.58
CA SER A 320 -9.80 13.30 -7.83
C SER A 320 -8.72 13.09 -8.89
N TRP A 321 -8.28 14.17 -9.50
CA TRP A 321 -7.30 14.17 -10.58
C TRP A 321 -6.32 15.33 -10.41
N ILE A 322 -5.04 15.05 -10.64
CA ILE A 322 -4.07 16.07 -11.03
C ILE A 322 -4.24 16.29 -12.53
N TYR A 323 -4.61 17.51 -12.93
CA TYR A 323 -4.84 17.91 -14.32
C TYR A 323 -3.55 18.33 -15.04
N SER A 324 -2.58 18.83 -14.29
CA SER A 324 -1.29 19.27 -14.81
C SER A 324 -0.21 19.25 -13.73
N LEU A 325 1.00 18.89 -14.16
CA LEU A 325 2.25 19.22 -13.47
C LEU A 325 2.96 20.28 -14.31
N SER A 326 2.30 21.44 -14.48
CA SER A 326 2.80 22.58 -15.26
C SER A 326 3.61 23.52 -14.37
N GLY A 327 4.80 23.89 -14.86
CA GLY A 327 5.77 24.73 -14.15
C GLY A 327 7.13 24.03 -14.03
N THR A 328 8.23 24.78 -14.08
CA THR A 328 9.61 24.22 -14.15
C THR A 328 9.98 23.28 -13.00
N ASN A 329 9.34 23.46 -11.84
CA ASN A 329 9.55 22.65 -10.63
C ASN A 329 8.26 21.94 -10.17
N ALA A 330 7.28 21.78 -11.07
CA ALA A 330 5.98 21.19 -10.75
C ALA A 330 6.12 19.72 -10.32
N LYS A 331 5.64 19.43 -9.11
CA LYS A 331 5.73 18.11 -8.48
C LYS A 331 4.45 17.72 -7.75
N TYR A 332 4.22 16.42 -7.66
CA TYR A 332 3.31 15.82 -6.69
C TYR A 332 4.07 14.85 -5.78
N THR A 333 4.03 15.05 -4.47
CA THR A 333 4.85 14.28 -3.51
C THR A 333 3.98 13.50 -2.53
N LEU A 334 4.20 12.19 -2.44
CA LEU A 334 3.56 11.29 -1.48
C LEU A 334 4.59 10.72 -0.51
N THR A 335 4.21 10.57 0.75
CA THR A 335 4.89 9.72 1.73
C THR A 335 3.98 8.55 2.09
N PHE A 336 4.55 7.36 2.24
CA PHE A 336 3.81 6.14 2.59
C PHE A 336 4.68 5.18 3.41
N ASP A 337 4.04 4.40 4.28
CA ASP A 337 4.70 3.36 5.06
C ASP A 337 4.60 2.00 4.34
N TYR A 338 5.73 1.29 4.25
CA TYR A 338 5.84 0.01 3.56
C TYR A 338 6.55 -1.03 4.42
N TYR A 339 5.81 -2.07 4.82
CA TYR A 339 6.32 -3.21 5.59
C TYR A 339 6.17 -4.56 4.86
N GLY A 340 6.01 -4.55 3.54
CA GLY A 340 5.86 -5.77 2.73
C GLY A 340 7.10 -6.67 2.75
N ALA A 341 6.90 -7.97 2.58
CA ALA A 341 7.94 -9.01 2.67
C ALA A 341 9.17 -8.83 1.76
N SER A 342 9.01 -8.15 0.63
CA SER A 342 10.10 -7.84 -0.32
C SER A 342 10.26 -6.33 -0.47
N SER A 343 11.47 -5.85 -0.74
CA SER A 343 11.76 -4.44 -1.07
C SER A 343 11.17 -3.96 -2.42
N ASN A 344 10.46 -4.84 -3.13
CA ASN A 344 9.74 -4.50 -4.35
C ASN A 344 8.24 -4.34 -4.06
N GLY A 345 7.66 -3.23 -4.52
CA GLY A 345 6.24 -2.94 -4.45
C GLY A 345 5.66 -2.61 -5.83
N TYR A 346 4.34 -2.65 -5.94
CA TYR A 346 3.60 -2.38 -7.17
C TYR A 346 2.70 -1.18 -6.95
N LEU A 347 2.99 -0.10 -7.66
CA LEU A 347 2.22 1.13 -7.64
C LEU A 347 1.30 1.19 -8.86
N TYR A 348 0.03 1.50 -8.61
CA TYR A 348 -0.99 1.67 -9.62
C TYR A 348 -1.69 3.03 -9.45
N PHE A 349 -2.14 3.61 -10.56
CA PHE A 349 -3.01 4.80 -10.56
C PHE A 349 -3.75 4.89 -11.91
N PRO A 350 -4.99 5.42 -11.95
CA PRO A 350 -5.67 5.69 -13.21
C PRO A 350 -5.03 6.89 -13.91
N TYR A 351 -4.95 6.87 -15.24
CA TYR A 351 -4.42 7.96 -16.05
C TYR A 351 -5.12 8.11 -17.40
N LYS A 352 -5.13 9.35 -17.94
CA LYS A 352 -5.70 9.70 -19.26
C LYS A 352 -5.12 11.02 -19.81
N LEU A 353 -5.48 11.40 -21.04
CA LEU A 353 -5.18 12.74 -21.59
C LEU A 353 -6.21 13.80 -21.17
N VAL A 354 -5.80 15.07 -21.14
CA VAL A 354 -6.73 16.22 -21.06
C VAL A 354 -7.19 16.63 -22.45
N LYS A 355 -6.26 16.64 -23.41
CA LYS A 355 -6.50 16.96 -24.82
C LYS A 355 -5.85 15.93 -25.75
N LYS A 356 -6.44 15.69 -26.91
CA LYS A 356 -6.01 14.65 -27.86
C LYS A 356 -4.59 14.87 -28.42
N GLU A 357 -4.16 16.12 -28.55
CA GLU A 357 -2.83 16.50 -29.02
C GLU A 357 -1.75 16.54 -27.94
N ASP A 358 -2.08 16.23 -26.68
CA ASP A 358 -1.13 16.23 -25.55
C ASP A 358 0.02 15.22 -25.79
N LYS A 359 1.26 15.73 -25.87
CA LYS A 359 2.46 14.89 -25.82
C LYS A 359 2.79 14.58 -24.37
N VAL A 360 2.57 13.34 -23.95
CA VAL A 360 2.78 12.97 -22.55
C VAL A 360 4.23 12.63 -22.21
N ALA A 361 4.65 13.03 -21.01
CA ALA A 361 5.71 12.35 -20.27
C ALA A 361 5.48 12.49 -18.76
N LEU A 362 5.87 11.46 -18.03
CA LEU A 362 5.81 11.40 -16.57
C LEU A 362 7.06 10.66 -16.08
N GLN A 363 7.61 11.09 -14.96
CA GLN A 363 8.72 10.45 -14.28
C GLN A 363 8.49 10.46 -12.76
N TYR A 364 9.14 9.55 -12.04
CA TYR A 364 9.12 9.52 -10.59
C TYR A 364 10.52 9.45 -9.98
N SER A 365 10.73 10.14 -8.86
CA SER A 365 11.87 9.91 -7.95
C SER A 365 11.36 9.16 -6.73
N LEU A 366 12.06 8.09 -6.34
CA LEU A 366 11.77 7.34 -5.11
C LEU A 366 12.89 7.61 -4.09
N ASN A 367 12.54 8.01 -2.87
CA ASN A 367 13.48 8.25 -1.77
C ASN A 367 14.64 9.22 -2.10
N GLY A 368 14.44 10.16 -3.04
CA GLY A 368 15.48 11.10 -3.49
C GLY A 368 16.47 10.54 -4.53
N THR A 369 16.19 9.35 -5.08
CA THR A 369 16.98 8.78 -6.19
C THR A 369 16.76 9.53 -7.51
N ALA A 370 17.63 9.29 -8.50
CA ALA A 370 17.49 9.87 -9.83
C ALA A 370 16.10 9.54 -10.45
N PRO A 371 15.42 10.50 -11.10
CA PRO A 371 14.10 10.26 -11.69
C PRO A 371 14.12 9.12 -12.72
N LYS A 372 13.16 8.20 -12.60
CA LYS A 372 12.89 7.11 -13.53
C LYS A 372 11.68 7.48 -14.40
N ALA A 373 11.81 7.35 -15.72
CA ALA A 373 10.70 7.60 -16.64
C ALA A 373 9.59 6.55 -16.47
N ILE A 374 8.34 6.98 -16.68
CA ILE A 374 7.18 6.10 -16.75
C ILE A 374 6.83 5.97 -18.22
N GLU A 375 7.12 4.80 -18.78
CA GLU A 375 6.96 4.56 -20.21
C GLU A 375 5.51 4.25 -20.58
N PHE A 376 5.06 4.88 -21.65
CA PHE A 376 3.78 4.66 -22.29
C PHE A 376 4.02 4.20 -23.72
N LYS A 377 3.20 3.28 -24.22
CA LYS A 377 3.21 2.89 -25.63
C LYS A 377 2.96 4.11 -26.53
N PRO A 378 3.53 4.12 -27.76
CA PRO A 378 3.22 5.16 -28.73
C PRO A 378 1.71 5.16 -29.08
N ALA A 379 1.18 6.33 -29.38
CA ALA A 379 -0.20 6.46 -29.85
C ALA A 379 -0.38 5.70 -31.17
N ALA A 380 -1.44 4.90 -31.28
CA ALA A 380 -1.74 4.17 -32.50
C ALA A 380 -2.11 5.12 -33.64
N THR A 381 -1.25 5.20 -34.66
CA THR A 381 -1.52 5.96 -35.88
C THR A 381 -2.63 5.27 -36.67
N LYS A 382 -3.81 5.89 -36.77
CA LYS A 382 -4.81 5.44 -37.75
C LYS A 382 -4.38 5.92 -39.13
N GLU A 383 -4.01 4.98 -40.01
CA GLU A 383 -3.90 5.28 -41.43
C GLU A 383 -5.27 5.73 -41.96
N ILE A 384 -5.27 6.83 -42.72
CA ILE A 384 -6.48 7.35 -43.35
C ILE A 384 -6.51 6.80 -44.78
N THR A 385 -7.21 5.67 -44.98
CA THR A 385 -7.53 5.19 -46.32
C THR A 385 -8.61 6.09 -46.91
N THR A 386 -8.20 7.07 -47.74
CA THR A 386 -9.14 7.96 -48.43
C THR A 386 -9.83 7.25 -49.59
N THR A 387 -10.95 6.58 -49.33
CA THR A 387 -11.87 6.16 -50.40
C THR A 387 -12.70 7.35 -50.87
N GLN A 388 -12.35 7.88 -52.05
CA GLN A 388 -13.21 8.82 -52.79
C GLN A 388 -14.56 8.19 -53.10
N SER A 389 -15.64 8.90 -52.77
CA SER A 389 -16.90 8.82 -53.51
C SER A 389 -17.56 10.21 -53.44
N GLY A 390 -17.88 10.79 -54.59
CA GLY A 390 -18.49 12.11 -54.68
C GLY A 390 -19.98 12.02 -54.96
N SER A 391 -20.74 13.02 -54.51
CA SER A 391 -21.52 13.85 -55.43
C SER A 391 -22.01 15.16 -54.76
N SER A 392 -22.33 16.13 -55.61
CA SER A 392 -23.05 17.40 -55.41
C SER A 392 -24.17 17.35 -54.35
N ASP A 393 -24.44 18.42 -53.59
CA ASP A 393 -25.08 19.63 -54.14
C ASP A 393 -24.80 20.95 -53.38
N ALA A 394 -25.19 22.08 -53.98
CA ALA A 394 -24.77 23.43 -53.58
C ALA A 394 -25.92 24.43 -53.31
N SER A 395 -25.71 25.35 -52.35
CA SER A 395 -26.15 26.77 -52.36
C SER A 395 -25.69 27.48 -51.05
N SER A 396 -24.87 28.53 -51.10
CA SER A 396 -25.22 29.98 -51.18
C SER A 396 -25.64 30.59 -49.82
N ALA A 397 -25.15 31.75 -49.34
CA ALA A 397 -24.31 32.79 -49.97
C ALA A 397 -23.61 33.74 -48.95
N SER A 398 -22.64 34.54 -49.45
CA SER A 398 -22.25 35.91 -49.01
C SER A 398 -21.59 36.11 -47.62
N SER A 399 -20.62 37.02 -47.38
CA SER A 399 -20.10 38.19 -48.15
C SER A 399 -18.64 38.58 -47.72
N PRO A 400 -17.95 39.64 -48.23
CA PRO A 400 -16.56 39.49 -48.71
C PRO A 400 -15.49 40.54 -48.26
N GLY A 401 -14.24 40.39 -48.77
CA GLY A 401 -13.12 41.36 -48.73
C GLY A 401 -11.81 40.72 -48.19
N SER A 402 -10.75 40.39 -48.95
CA SER A 402 -9.91 41.17 -49.88
C SER A 402 -9.19 42.34 -49.18
N THR A 403 -7.86 42.52 -49.18
CA THR A 403 -6.79 42.24 -50.17
C THR A 403 -5.50 41.68 -49.50
N GLY A 404 -4.70 40.78 -50.10
CA GLY A 404 -3.57 41.04 -51.03
C GLY A 404 -2.43 40.03 -50.71
N GLN A 405 -2.02 39.15 -51.63
CA GLN A 405 -0.75 39.21 -52.41
C GLN A 405 0.53 39.46 -51.56
N GLN A 406 1.64 38.69 -51.68
CA GLN A 406 2.14 37.90 -52.83
C GLN A 406 3.13 36.77 -52.42
N LYS A 407 3.49 35.90 -53.39
CA LYS A 407 4.53 34.83 -53.32
C LYS A 407 5.94 35.42 -53.00
N GLN A 408 6.99 34.68 -52.60
CA GLN A 408 7.74 33.71 -53.44
C GLN A 408 8.95 33.03 -52.74
N SER A 409 9.31 31.83 -53.23
CA SER A 409 10.67 31.21 -53.28
C SER A 409 11.37 30.65 -52.01
N ALA A 410 11.77 29.38 -52.10
CA ALA A 410 12.95 28.80 -51.43
C ALA A 410 14.23 29.08 -52.26
N PRO A 411 15.45 28.73 -51.79
CA PRO A 411 15.97 27.38 -52.09
C PRO A 411 16.80 26.73 -50.95
N ALA A 412 17.32 25.53 -51.22
CA ALA A 412 17.85 24.56 -50.26
C ALA A 412 19.37 24.64 -49.96
N ALA A 413 19.79 24.00 -48.86
CA ALA A 413 21.12 23.40 -48.71
C ALA A 413 21.11 22.20 -47.74
N ALA A 414 21.69 21.08 -48.17
CA ALA A 414 22.13 19.88 -47.43
C ALA A 414 23.56 19.54 -47.96
N PRO A 415 24.40 18.63 -47.40
CA PRO A 415 24.13 17.38 -46.65
C PRO A 415 25.02 17.28 -45.35
N ALA A 416 25.43 16.15 -44.73
CA ALA A 416 25.33 14.71 -45.01
C ALA A 416 25.51 13.82 -43.75
N GLY A 417 24.96 12.59 -43.80
CA GLY A 417 25.57 11.36 -43.25
C GLY A 417 25.21 10.95 -41.81
N GLN A 418 25.08 9.66 -41.46
CA GLN A 418 25.15 8.41 -42.25
C GLN A 418 24.48 7.21 -41.52
N GLN A 419 23.84 6.32 -42.29
CA GLN A 419 23.64 4.86 -42.08
C GLN A 419 22.83 4.28 -40.87
N SER A 420 21.62 3.79 -41.19
CA SER A 420 21.18 2.35 -41.25
C SER A 420 21.45 1.35 -40.09
N PRO A 421 20.70 0.22 -39.97
CA PRO A 421 19.85 -0.43 -40.99
C PRO A 421 18.43 -0.87 -40.57
N GLU A 422 17.71 -1.38 -41.58
CA GLU A 422 16.36 -1.97 -41.51
C GLU A 422 16.31 -3.34 -40.81
N ALA A 423 15.11 -3.72 -40.33
CA ALA A 423 14.69 -5.11 -40.15
C ALA A 423 13.24 -5.25 -40.65
N ALA A 424 12.93 -6.38 -41.28
CA ALA A 424 11.76 -6.52 -42.16
C ALA A 424 10.40 -6.57 -41.43
N SER A 425 9.37 -6.03 -42.09
CA SER A 425 7.97 -6.26 -41.75
C SER A 425 7.43 -7.46 -42.52
N GLU A 426 6.96 -8.49 -41.81
CA GLU A 426 6.06 -9.50 -42.39
C GLU A 426 4.63 -9.31 -41.89
N THR A 427 3.70 -9.49 -42.83
CA THR A 427 2.32 -9.03 -42.74
C THR A 427 1.42 -10.07 -42.07
N ASN A 428 0.63 -9.66 -41.08
CA ASN A 428 -0.66 -10.29 -40.79
C ASN A 428 -1.60 -9.26 -40.16
N GLN A 429 -2.59 -8.80 -40.92
CA GLN A 429 -3.62 -7.88 -40.45
C GLN A 429 -4.87 -8.64 -40.02
N GLN A 430 -5.32 -8.46 -38.77
CA GLN A 430 -6.73 -8.70 -38.42
C GLN A 430 -7.18 -7.84 -37.23
N GLY A 431 -8.21 -7.02 -37.45
CA GLY A 431 -9.13 -6.51 -36.42
C GLY A 431 -8.55 -5.69 -35.25
N SER A 432 -8.48 -4.36 -35.39
CA SER A 432 -8.22 -3.46 -34.25
C SER A 432 -9.46 -3.33 -33.35
N SER A 433 -9.56 -4.20 -32.34
CA SER A 433 -10.48 -4.07 -31.21
C SER A 433 -9.69 -3.93 -29.90
N SER A 434 -9.70 -2.74 -29.31
CA SER A 434 -9.04 -2.47 -28.02
C SER A 434 -9.85 -3.00 -26.84
N ALA A 435 -10.07 -4.32 -26.79
CA ALA A 435 -10.78 -5.01 -25.71
C ALA A 435 -10.49 -6.52 -25.68
N ALA A 436 -9.24 -6.93 -25.44
CA ALA A 436 -8.86 -8.22 -24.87
C ALA A 436 -7.37 -8.19 -24.50
N LYS A 437 -7.02 -8.40 -23.22
CA LYS A 437 -5.62 -8.63 -22.82
C LYS A 437 -5.53 -9.83 -21.88
N THR A 438 -5.54 -11.01 -22.49
CA THR A 438 -4.87 -12.17 -21.90
C THR A 438 -3.39 -11.77 -21.72
N MET A 439 -2.87 -11.90 -20.50
CA MET A 439 -1.54 -11.40 -20.15
C MET A 439 -0.44 -12.24 -20.82
N SER A 440 0.04 -11.78 -21.97
CA SER A 440 1.25 -12.29 -22.61
C SER A 440 2.46 -11.49 -22.13
N GLU A 441 3.51 -12.17 -21.67
CA GLU A 441 4.72 -11.55 -21.11
C GLU A 441 5.66 -11.05 -22.22
N THR A 442 5.51 -9.80 -22.70
CA THR A 442 6.63 -9.05 -23.31
C THR A 442 6.37 -7.55 -23.37
N THR A 443 7.40 -6.76 -23.01
CA THR A 443 7.45 -5.28 -22.92
C THR A 443 6.56 -4.62 -21.85
N THR A 444 7.20 -4.03 -20.84
CA THR A 444 6.61 -3.49 -19.60
C THR A 444 6.06 -2.05 -19.71
N MET A 445 5.65 -1.63 -20.90
CA MET A 445 5.10 -0.27 -21.12
C MET A 445 3.62 -0.19 -20.74
N ASN A 446 3.22 0.93 -20.16
CA ASN A 446 1.81 1.26 -19.93
C ASN A 446 1.11 1.54 -21.27
N GLU A 447 -0.20 1.32 -21.37
CA GLU A 447 -0.94 1.61 -22.61
C GLU A 447 -0.89 3.11 -22.99
N ALA A 448 -1.03 3.43 -24.27
CA ALA A 448 -1.04 4.83 -24.71
C ALA A 448 -2.23 5.57 -24.06
N PRO A 449 -2.04 6.71 -23.37
CA PRO A 449 -3.16 7.45 -22.81
C PRO A 449 -4.04 8.03 -23.93
N THR A 450 -5.35 8.07 -23.68
CA THR A 450 -6.35 8.64 -24.59
C THR A 450 -7.24 9.61 -23.85
N VAL A 451 -8.04 10.39 -24.59
CA VAL A 451 -9.01 11.34 -24.01
C VAL A 451 -10.30 10.63 -23.60
N ASP A 452 -10.71 9.62 -24.36
CA ASP A 452 -12.02 8.97 -24.23
C ASP A 452 -12.03 7.78 -23.26
N SER A 453 -10.87 7.40 -22.71
CA SER A 453 -10.69 6.20 -21.90
C SER A 453 -9.79 6.48 -20.69
N ILE A 454 -9.95 5.67 -19.63
CA ILE A 454 -9.08 5.65 -18.45
C ILE A 454 -8.27 4.35 -18.51
N ASN A 455 -6.95 4.48 -18.54
CA ASN A 455 -6.04 3.35 -18.35
C ASN A 455 -5.60 3.30 -16.88
N VAL A 456 -5.07 2.17 -16.41
CA VAL A 456 -4.43 2.06 -15.09
C VAL A 456 -2.96 1.73 -15.26
N ALA A 457 -2.08 2.53 -14.66
CA ALA A 457 -0.64 2.32 -14.73
C ALA A 457 -0.24 1.17 -13.79
N LYS A 458 0.84 0.47 -14.11
CA LYS A 458 1.48 -0.50 -13.21
C LYS A 458 2.98 -0.28 -13.22
N ILE A 459 3.52 0.16 -12.08
CA ILE A 459 4.95 0.45 -11.90
C ILE A 459 5.49 -0.45 -10.81
N THR A 460 6.57 -1.17 -11.10
CA THR A 460 7.35 -1.86 -10.06
C THR A 460 8.29 -0.86 -9.42
N LEU A 461 8.07 -0.56 -8.15
CA LEU A 461 9.01 0.18 -7.30
C LEU A 461 10.02 -0.82 -6.74
N THR A 462 11.31 -0.52 -6.88
CA THR A 462 12.42 -1.28 -6.28
C THR A 462 13.01 -0.50 -5.10
N ASP A 463 13.77 -1.18 -4.25
CA ASP A 463 14.59 -0.54 -3.21
C ASP A 463 13.75 0.26 -2.19
N LEU A 464 12.53 -0.21 -1.90
CA LEU A 464 11.69 0.33 -0.84
C LEU A 464 12.34 0.08 0.52
N LYS A 465 12.39 1.13 1.33
CA LYS A 465 12.80 1.08 2.73
C LYS A 465 11.73 0.36 3.54
N LEU A 466 12.14 -0.40 4.56
CA LEU A 466 11.22 -0.87 5.59
C LEU A 466 10.76 0.34 6.42
N GLY A 467 9.46 0.64 6.40
CA GLY A 467 8.89 1.86 6.97
C GLY A 467 8.67 2.96 5.93
N GLN A 468 8.95 4.20 6.30
CA GLN A 468 8.54 5.36 5.49
C GLN A 468 9.36 5.51 4.21
N ASN A 469 8.65 5.71 3.11
CA ASN A 469 9.18 6.01 1.78
C ASN A 469 8.54 7.30 1.24
N THR A 470 9.25 7.98 0.35
CA THR A 470 8.76 9.19 -0.35
C THR A 470 8.83 8.97 -1.85
N ILE A 471 7.77 9.29 -2.59
CA ILE A 471 7.76 9.30 -4.07
C ILE A 471 7.32 10.67 -4.58
N GLU A 472 8.07 11.21 -5.55
CA GLU A 472 7.77 12.48 -6.23
C GLU A 472 7.50 12.23 -7.71
N PHE A 473 6.37 12.73 -8.22
CA PHE A 473 6.03 12.72 -9.64
C PHE A 473 6.30 14.08 -10.28
N SER A 474 6.84 14.09 -11.50
CA SER A 474 7.11 15.31 -12.29
C SER A 474 7.05 15.02 -13.79
N VAL A 475 7.09 16.07 -14.61
CA VAL A 475 7.41 15.98 -16.05
C VAL A 475 8.94 16.07 -16.22
N PRO A 476 9.57 15.29 -17.12
CA PRO A 476 11.00 15.45 -17.43
C PRO A 476 11.35 16.87 -17.89
N THR A 477 12.45 17.40 -17.38
CA THR A 477 12.96 18.72 -17.76
C THR A 477 13.61 18.69 -19.15
N GLY A 478 13.53 19.82 -19.88
CA GLY A 478 14.21 20.00 -21.17
C GLY A 478 13.32 19.97 -22.42
N ASP A 479 12.05 19.56 -22.32
CA ASP A 479 11.07 19.63 -23.42
C ASP A 479 9.76 20.24 -22.94
N SER A 480 9.57 21.54 -23.21
CA SER A 480 8.37 22.29 -22.84
C SER A 480 7.13 21.94 -23.65
N THR A 481 7.25 21.06 -24.66
CA THR A 481 6.08 20.55 -25.42
C THR A 481 5.43 19.35 -24.74
N LYS A 482 6.08 18.78 -23.71
CA LYS A 482 5.56 17.64 -22.95
C LYS A 482 4.77 18.06 -21.72
N VAL A 483 3.74 17.29 -21.42
CA VAL A 483 2.84 17.49 -20.28
C VAL A 483 2.67 16.18 -19.51
N ALA A 484 2.30 16.26 -18.23
CA ALA A 484 1.82 15.08 -17.52
C ALA A 484 0.45 14.65 -18.11
N PRO A 485 0.16 13.34 -18.21
CA PRO A 485 -1.21 12.88 -18.30
C PRO A 485 -1.97 13.30 -17.04
N MET A 486 -3.31 13.30 -17.10
CA MET A 486 -4.10 13.31 -15.87
C MET A 486 -3.77 12.06 -15.07
N ILE A 487 -3.52 12.18 -13.77
CA ILE A 487 -3.30 11.05 -12.85
C ILE A 487 -4.23 11.14 -11.64
N GLY A 488 -4.81 10.01 -11.23
CA GLY A 488 -5.73 9.91 -10.10
C GLY A 488 -5.10 9.26 -8.85
N ASN A 489 -5.96 8.84 -7.92
CA ASN A 489 -5.58 8.19 -6.65
C ASN A 489 -4.58 7.05 -6.86
N MET A 490 -3.68 6.87 -5.91
CA MET A 490 -2.57 5.92 -6.04
C MET A 490 -2.74 4.73 -5.10
N TYR A 491 -2.30 3.56 -5.54
CA TYR A 491 -2.56 2.28 -4.90
C TYR A 491 -1.27 1.48 -4.83
N LEU A 492 -0.81 1.15 -3.63
CA LEU A 492 0.42 0.41 -3.40
C LEU A 492 0.13 -1.00 -2.90
N SER A 493 0.71 -2.02 -3.52
CA SER A 493 0.62 -3.43 -3.08
C SER A 493 2.01 -4.06 -3.04
N SER A 494 2.23 -5.08 -2.20
CA SER A 494 3.45 -5.90 -2.27
C SER A 494 3.29 -7.13 -3.17
N ASN A 495 2.09 -7.36 -3.71
CA ASN A 495 1.74 -8.54 -4.49
C ASN A 495 1.18 -8.14 -5.87
N PRO A 496 1.79 -8.58 -6.99
CA PRO A 496 1.40 -8.14 -8.33
C PRO A 496 0.03 -8.66 -8.77
N ASN A 497 -0.53 -9.65 -8.05
CA ASN A 497 -1.79 -10.32 -8.35
C ASN A 497 -3.01 -9.63 -7.71
N ASN A 498 -2.81 -8.61 -6.86
CA ASN A 498 -3.92 -7.82 -6.30
C ASN A 498 -4.50 -6.78 -7.28
N PHE A 499 -4.12 -6.82 -8.57
CA PHE A 499 -4.56 -5.85 -9.58
C PHE A 499 -6.10 -5.77 -9.71
N ASP A 500 -6.81 -6.90 -9.63
CA ASP A 500 -8.28 -6.91 -9.67
C ASP A 500 -8.91 -6.12 -8.51
N LYS A 501 -8.33 -6.22 -7.30
CA LYS A 501 -8.80 -5.46 -6.13
C LYS A 501 -8.55 -3.96 -6.31
N VAL A 502 -7.39 -3.61 -6.88
CA VAL A 502 -7.05 -2.22 -7.21
C VAL A 502 -7.98 -1.64 -8.27
N TYR A 503 -8.24 -2.38 -9.35
CA TYR A 503 -9.18 -1.97 -10.40
C TYR A 503 -10.59 -1.84 -9.84
N ASN A 504 -10.99 -2.75 -8.95
CA ASN A 504 -12.28 -2.68 -8.27
C ASN A 504 -12.42 -1.38 -7.48
N ASP A 505 -11.44 -0.98 -6.66
CA ASP A 505 -11.52 0.29 -5.93
C ASP A 505 -11.50 1.52 -6.85
N ILE A 506 -10.59 1.55 -7.84
CA ILE A 506 -10.50 2.64 -8.83
C ILE A 506 -11.85 2.87 -9.50
N PHE A 507 -12.54 1.81 -9.93
CA PHE A 507 -13.78 1.94 -10.69
C PHE A 507 -15.04 1.76 -9.82
N GLY A 508 -14.89 1.75 -8.49
CA GLY A 508 -16.01 1.62 -7.54
C GLY A 508 -16.75 0.30 -7.67
N ASN A 509 -16.11 -0.75 -8.19
CA ASN A 509 -16.71 -2.06 -8.37
C ASN A 509 -16.65 -2.86 -7.06
N SER A 510 -17.72 -3.58 -6.74
CA SER A 510 -17.71 -4.67 -5.75
C SER A 510 -18.25 -5.95 -6.38
N VAL A 511 -17.58 -7.07 -6.14
CA VAL A 511 -17.93 -8.38 -6.70
C VAL A 511 -18.57 -9.22 -5.60
N ALA A 512 -19.80 -9.66 -5.83
CA ALA A 512 -20.52 -10.57 -4.95
C ALA A 512 -20.14 -12.04 -5.22
N GLU A 513 -20.45 -12.94 -4.29
CA GLU A 513 -20.11 -14.38 -4.36
C GLU A 513 -20.68 -15.07 -5.62
N ASN A 514 -21.77 -14.54 -6.19
CA ASN A 514 -22.39 -15.03 -7.43
C ASN A 514 -21.81 -14.37 -8.71
N ASN A 515 -20.59 -13.83 -8.65
CA ASN A 515 -19.92 -13.10 -9.75
C ASN A 515 -20.66 -11.84 -10.26
N ALA A 516 -21.68 -11.35 -9.55
CA ALA A 516 -22.33 -10.08 -9.89
C ALA A 516 -21.45 -8.89 -9.49
N VAL A 517 -21.27 -7.93 -10.39
CA VAL A 517 -20.44 -6.74 -10.19
C VAL A 517 -21.34 -5.52 -9.99
N THR A 518 -21.33 -4.96 -8.79
CA THR A 518 -21.97 -3.66 -8.51
C THR A 518 -20.99 -2.54 -8.79
N VAL A 519 -21.40 -1.49 -9.51
CA VAL A 519 -20.61 -0.27 -9.76
C VAL A 519 -21.20 0.88 -8.95
N ASP A 520 -20.43 1.37 -7.98
CA ASP A 520 -20.70 2.59 -7.22
C ASP A 520 -20.39 3.82 -8.06
N LEU A 521 -21.43 4.49 -8.57
CA LEU A 521 -21.26 5.64 -9.47
C LEU A 521 -20.79 6.91 -8.74
N LEU A 522 -20.92 6.97 -7.40
CA LEU A 522 -20.42 8.05 -6.58
C LEU A 522 -18.91 7.90 -6.31
N LYS A 523 -18.43 6.67 -6.12
CA LYS A 523 -17.02 6.39 -5.74
C LYS A 523 -16.12 5.94 -6.89
N GLY A 524 -16.67 5.37 -7.95
CA GLY A 524 -15.88 4.91 -9.09
C GLY A 524 -15.43 6.03 -10.02
N TYR A 525 -14.19 5.96 -10.50
CA TYR A 525 -13.70 6.80 -11.59
C TYR A 525 -14.51 6.53 -12.87
N GLY A 526 -14.90 7.62 -13.55
CA GLY A 526 -15.71 7.59 -14.76
C GLY A 526 -15.60 8.91 -15.51
N LEU A 527 -16.07 8.95 -16.76
CA LEU A 527 -15.94 10.10 -17.65
C LEU A 527 -17.32 10.63 -18.08
N ALA A 528 -17.59 11.90 -17.81
CA ALA A 528 -18.71 12.62 -18.39
C ALA A 528 -18.35 13.17 -19.78
N ALA A 529 -19.32 13.52 -20.62
CA ALA A 529 -19.10 14.23 -21.87
C ALA A 529 -19.42 15.74 -21.74
N SER A 530 -20.08 16.16 -20.66
CA SER A 530 -20.52 17.54 -20.45
C SER A 530 -20.38 18.00 -19.00
N TYR A 531 -20.01 19.27 -18.79
CA TYR A 531 -20.03 19.92 -17.46
C TYR A 531 -21.42 19.93 -16.80
N ARG A 532 -22.48 19.72 -17.61
CA ARG A 532 -23.88 19.66 -17.17
C ARG A 532 -24.22 18.36 -16.44
N GLU A 533 -23.55 17.26 -16.76
CA GLU A 533 -23.73 15.99 -16.05
C GLU A 533 -23.32 16.16 -14.59
N TYR A 534 -24.10 15.57 -13.68
CA TYR A 534 -23.87 15.77 -12.25
C TYR A 534 -24.44 14.65 -11.38
N ILE A 535 -23.76 14.39 -10.27
CA ILE A 535 -24.25 13.52 -9.20
C ILE A 535 -25.05 14.39 -8.23
N ARG A 536 -26.33 14.06 -8.06
CA ARG A 536 -27.22 14.74 -7.14
C ARG A 536 -27.65 13.82 -6.00
N ALA A 537 -27.60 14.33 -4.78
CA ALA A 537 -28.21 13.73 -3.61
C ALA A 537 -29.74 13.91 -3.66
N PHE A 538 -30.47 12.82 -3.41
CA PHE A 538 -31.92 12.81 -3.23
C PHE A 538 -32.22 12.17 -1.87
N THR A 539 -33.02 12.86 -1.06
CA THR A 539 -33.43 12.40 0.27
C THR A 539 -34.92 12.06 0.27
N TYR A 540 -35.31 11.06 1.06
CA TYR A 540 -36.72 10.72 1.32
C TYR A 540 -37.60 10.46 0.08
N LEU A 541 -37.05 9.83 -0.97
CA LEU A 541 -37.84 9.35 -2.10
C LEU A 541 -38.79 8.22 -1.66
N ASN A 542 -39.95 8.09 -2.28
CA ASN A 542 -40.81 6.92 -2.12
C ASN A 542 -40.13 5.71 -2.77
N LYS A 543 -40.18 4.53 -2.14
CA LYS A 543 -39.78 3.28 -2.81
C LYS A 543 -40.95 2.71 -3.62
N GLU A 544 -40.65 2.13 -4.77
CA GLU A 544 -41.64 1.37 -5.55
C GLU A 544 -41.92 0.01 -4.91
N THR A 545 -43.13 -0.15 -4.32
CA THR A 545 -43.69 -1.33 -3.62
C THR A 545 -43.09 -1.69 -2.24
N GLN A 546 -43.84 -2.26 -1.29
CA GLN A 546 -45.21 -2.81 -1.35
C GLN A 546 -46.33 -1.91 -0.82
N VAL A 547 -47.53 -2.17 -1.31
CA VAL A 547 -48.80 -1.60 -0.82
C VAL A 547 -49.23 -2.36 0.43
N SER A 548 -48.89 -1.82 1.60
CA SER A 548 -49.79 -1.87 2.75
C SER A 548 -50.26 -0.44 3.01
N GLU A 549 -51.57 -0.26 3.07
CA GLU A 549 -52.17 1.03 3.38
C GLU A 549 -51.61 1.52 4.73
N ASN A 550 -51.08 2.74 4.75
CA ASN A 550 -50.54 3.47 5.92
C ASN A 550 -49.03 3.35 6.28
N ALA A 551 -48.15 2.88 5.40
CA ALA A 551 -46.69 3.02 5.63
C ALA A 551 -45.85 3.35 4.37
N THR A 552 -45.67 4.63 4.05
CA THR A 552 -44.77 5.07 2.96
C THR A 552 -43.30 4.88 3.36
N MET A 553 -42.71 3.73 3.02
CA MET A 553 -41.26 3.51 3.22
C MET A 553 -40.44 4.47 2.36
N LYS A 554 -39.77 5.42 3.02
CA LYS A 554 -38.83 6.33 2.40
C LYS A 554 -37.49 5.66 2.09
N SER A 555 -36.81 6.10 1.04
CA SER A 555 -35.43 5.74 0.77
C SER A 555 -34.49 6.40 1.80
N PRO A 556 -33.32 5.81 2.09
CA PRO A 556 -32.18 6.59 2.57
C PRO A 556 -31.78 7.63 1.50
N THR A 557 -30.83 8.49 1.82
CA THR A 557 -30.19 9.34 0.80
C THR A 557 -29.61 8.47 -0.31
N VAL A 558 -29.97 8.77 -1.55
CA VAL A 558 -29.39 8.14 -2.75
C VAL A 558 -28.69 9.19 -3.60
N TYR A 559 -27.64 8.77 -4.30
CA TYR A 559 -26.87 9.61 -5.19
C TYR A 559 -27.10 9.12 -6.61
N LEU A 560 -27.69 9.98 -7.45
CA LEU A 560 -28.06 9.63 -8.82
C LEU A 560 -27.36 10.58 -9.79
N ILE A 561 -26.86 10.04 -10.91
CA ILE A 561 -26.32 10.83 -12.02
C ILE A 561 -27.50 11.30 -12.88
N GLY A 562 -27.55 12.61 -13.14
CA GLY A 562 -28.54 13.24 -14.02
C GLY A 562 -27.92 13.88 -15.26
N LEU A 563 -28.80 14.16 -16.23
CA LEU A 563 -28.47 14.77 -17.52
C LEU A 563 -27.44 13.98 -18.34
N ILE A 564 -27.48 12.66 -18.29
CA ILE A 564 -26.93 11.83 -19.36
C ILE A 564 -27.88 11.96 -20.57
N GLY A 565 -27.35 11.94 -21.78
CA GLY A 565 -28.12 12.21 -23.00
C GLY A 565 -28.76 13.61 -23.03
N GLY A 566 -29.72 13.79 -23.94
CA GLY A 566 -30.61 14.93 -23.93
C GLY A 566 -30.00 16.28 -24.30
N ASN A 567 -30.86 17.25 -24.58
CA ASN A 567 -30.45 18.63 -24.87
C ASN A 567 -30.62 19.57 -23.67
N GLU A 568 -31.43 19.16 -22.68
CA GLU A 568 -31.81 20.00 -21.54
C GLU A 568 -30.61 20.60 -20.79
N PRO A 569 -30.74 21.84 -20.29
CA PRO A 569 -29.76 22.48 -19.42
C PRO A 569 -29.90 22.00 -17.98
N ARG A 570 -28.87 22.23 -17.16
CA ARG A 570 -28.97 22.12 -15.70
C ARG A 570 -29.44 23.45 -15.13
N THR A 571 -30.51 23.44 -14.34
CA THR A 571 -31.03 24.62 -13.64
C THR A 571 -30.21 24.86 -12.37
N ASP A 572 -29.18 25.71 -12.48
CA ASP A 572 -28.25 26.01 -11.39
C ASP A 572 -28.63 27.31 -10.68
N ALA A 573 -28.54 27.32 -9.35
CA ALA A 573 -28.72 28.52 -8.53
C ALA A 573 -27.76 29.65 -8.96
N ASP A 574 -28.17 30.90 -8.77
CA ASP A 574 -27.39 32.07 -9.20
C ASP A 574 -26.05 32.24 -8.46
N SER A 575 -25.91 31.62 -7.29
CA SER A 575 -24.66 31.54 -6.53
C SER A 575 -23.61 30.62 -7.15
N VAL A 576 -23.97 29.76 -8.10
CA VAL A 576 -23.05 28.83 -8.77
C VAL A 576 -22.22 29.58 -9.82
N PRO A 577 -20.87 29.63 -9.71
CA PRO A 577 -20.03 30.29 -10.72
C PRO A 577 -20.10 29.56 -12.07
N LYS A 578 -20.50 30.28 -13.13
CA LYS A 578 -20.65 29.76 -14.50
C LYS A 578 -19.45 30.16 -15.40
N ASN A 579 -18.26 30.26 -14.82
CA ASN A 579 -17.06 30.81 -15.46
C ASN A 579 -16.49 29.94 -16.60
N ILE A 580 -16.69 28.62 -16.55
CA ILE A 580 -16.25 27.69 -17.61
C ILE A 580 -17.40 26.72 -17.93
N THR A 581 -17.72 26.54 -19.22
CA THR A 581 -18.90 25.78 -19.68
C THR A 581 -18.56 24.78 -20.79
N THR A 582 -17.38 24.19 -20.67
CA THR A 582 -16.76 23.22 -21.59
C THR A 582 -16.27 22.01 -20.78
N PRO A 583 -16.34 20.76 -21.28
CA PRO A 583 -17.00 20.35 -22.52
C PRO A 583 -18.53 20.42 -22.42
N LYS A 584 -19.21 20.51 -23.56
CA LYS A 584 -20.66 20.81 -23.64
C LYS A 584 -21.38 19.90 -24.63
N GLU A 585 -21.08 18.60 -24.61
CA GLU A 585 -21.81 17.64 -25.45
C GLU A 585 -23.30 17.61 -25.10
N THR A 586 -24.14 17.38 -26.11
CA THR A 586 -25.61 17.30 -26.00
C THR A 586 -26.16 16.16 -26.87
N GLY A 587 -27.43 15.82 -26.66
CA GLY A 587 -28.09 14.71 -27.35
C GLY A 587 -27.37 13.39 -27.07
N ASP A 588 -27.31 12.51 -28.07
CA ASP A 588 -26.71 11.18 -27.94
C ASP A 588 -25.18 11.20 -27.73
N LYS A 589 -24.54 12.37 -27.87
CA LYS A 589 -23.12 12.58 -27.55
C LYS A 589 -22.86 12.87 -26.07
N ARG A 590 -23.88 13.25 -25.30
CA ARG A 590 -23.74 13.49 -23.85
C ARG A 590 -23.70 12.14 -23.11
N THR A 591 -22.55 11.47 -23.18
CA THR A 591 -22.34 10.12 -22.66
C THR A 591 -21.68 10.12 -21.29
N PHE A 592 -22.07 9.16 -20.45
CA PHE A 592 -21.33 8.83 -19.24
C PHE A 592 -20.62 7.48 -19.43
N ILE A 593 -19.32 7.43 -19.13
CA ILE A 593 -18.49 6.22 -19.29
C ILE A 593 -18.08 5.70 -17.92
N ILE A 594 -18.36 4.42 -17.68
CA ILE A 594 -17.94 3.66 -16.50
C ILE A 594 -17.06 2.49 -16.90
N TYR A 595 -16.49 1.81 -15.91
CA TYR A 595 -15.70 0.60 -16.12
C TYR A 595 -16.17 -0.53 -15.21
N VAL A 596 -16.25 -1.73 -15.79
CA VAL A 596 -16.72 -2.96 -15.13
C VAL A 596 -15.61 -4.01 -15.22
N ASN A 597 -15.01 -4.34 -14.08
CA ASN A 597 -14.05 -5.41 -13.92
C ASN A 597 -14.79 -6.73 -13.73
N ALA A 598 -15.08 -7.43 -14.83
CA ALA A 598 -15.85 -8.66 -14.80
C ALA A 598 -14.95 -9.84 -14.35
N PRO A 599 -15.35 -10.63 -13.34
CA PRO A 599 -14.53 -11.75 -12.86
C PRO A 599 -14.37 -12.87 -13.90
N GLU A 600 -15.33 -12.96 -14.83
CA GLU A 600 -15.43 -13.96 -15.89
C GLU A 600 -15.86 -13.28 -17.20
N ALA A 601 -15.63 -13.95 -18.33
CA ALA A 601 -16.15 -13.51 -19.63
C ALA A 601 -17.54 -14.11 -19.86
N GLY A 602 -18.48 -13.34 -20.39
CA GLY A 602 -19.84 -13.84 -20.66
C GLY A 602 -20.86 -12.74 -20.89
N ASN A 603 -22.13 -13.13 -20.94
CA ASN A 603 -23.24 -12.21 -21.15
C ASN A 603 -23.79 -11.72 -19.81
N TYR A 604 -23.79 -10.41 -19.61
CA TYR A 604 -24.24 -9.77 -18.37
C TYR A 604 -25.57 -9.06 -18.57
N SER A 605 -26.52 -9.33 -17.67
CA SER A 605 -27.70 -8.48 -17.51
C SER A 605 -27.36 -7.29 -16.61
N ILE A 606 -28.11 -6.21 -16.76
CA ILE A 606 -27.96 -4.96 -16.01
C ILE A 606 -29.23 -4.72 -15.19
N SER A 607 -29.06 -4.36 -13.93
CA SER A 607 -30.10 -3.79 -13.08
C SER A 607 -29.59 -2.54 -12.34
N GLY A 608 -30.50 -1.74 -11.80
CA GLY A 608 -30.13 -0.52 -11.07
C GLY A 608 -31.33 0.27 -10.58
N SER A 609 -31.09 1.33 -9.81
CA SER A 609 -32.13 2.29 -9.43
C SER A 609 -32.20 3.45 -10.41
N TYR A 610 -33.40 4.00 -10.61
CA TYR A 610 -33.62 5.13 -11.49
C TYR A 610 -34.76 6.04 -11.00
N LEU A 611 -34.75 7.29 -11.47
CA LEU A 611 -35.77 8.29 -11.15
C LEU A 611 -36.15 9.07 -12.43
N THR A 612 -37.42 8.97 -12.83
CA THR A 612 -37.99 9.76 -13.94
C THR A 612 -39.50 9.85 -13.85
N LYS A 613 -40.01 11.05 -14.18
CA LYS A 613 -41.44 11.31 -14.36
C LYS A 613 -42.01 10.57 -15.57
N ASP A 614 -41.36 10.73 -16.71
CA ASP A 614 -41.84 10.24 -18.01
C ASP A 614 -41.08 8.99 -18.43
N ASN A 615 -41.56 8.29 -19.48
CA ASN A 615 -40.77 7.24 -20.10
C ASN A 615 -39.49 7.82 -20.72
N ARG A 616 -38.36 7.14 -20.51
CA ARG A 616 -37.02 7.60 -20.94
C ARG A 616 -36.19 6.44 -21.45
N ASP A 617 -35.41 6.68 -22.49
CA ASP A 617 -34.57 5.67 -23.14
C ASP A 617 -33.18 5.64 -22.49
N LEU A 618 -32.59 4.45 -22.39
CA LEU A 618 -31.25 4.25 -21.86
C LEU A 618 -30.54 3.13 -22.63
N ARG A 619 -29.33 3.42 -23.13
CA ARG A 619 -28.49 2.47 -23.87
C ARG A 619 -27.15 2.29 -23.14
N PHE A 620 -26.79 1.02 -22.92
CA PHE A 620 -25.50 0.58 -22.42
C PHE A 620 -24.76 -0.13 -23.56
N SER A 621 -23.45 0.13 -23.72
CA SER A 621 -22.66 -0.51 -24.79
C SER A 621 -21.17 -0.54 -24.51
N THR A 622 -20.48 -1.61 -24.91
CA THR A 622 -19.00 -1.65 -25.06
C THR A 622 -18.57 -1.36 -26.50
N SER A 623 -19.45 -1.64 -27.48
CA SER A 623 -19.33 -1.27 -28.88
C SER A 623 -20.72 -1.14 -29.50
N ASP A 624 -20.85 -0.62 -30.72
CA ASP A 624 -22.18 -0.46 -31.32
C ASP A 624 -22.90 -1.78 -31.62
N ASN A 625 -22.14 -2.87 -31.83
CA ASN A 625 -22.66 -4.23 -32.02
C ASN A 625 -22.90 -4.99 -30.71
N ASN A 626 -22.50 -4.44 -29.56
CA ASN A 626 -22.60 -5.08 -28.25
C ASN A 626 -23.23 -4.11 -27.24
N ALA A 627 -24.56 -4.03 -27.31
CA ALA A 627 -25.37 -3.04 -26.61
C ALA A 627 -26.71 -3.61 -26.12
N VAL A 628 -27.24 -3.01 -25.05
CA VAL A 628 -28.60 -3.18 -24.55
C VAL A 628 -29.27 -1.81 -24.54
N GLU A 629 -30.44 -1.69 -25.18
CA GLU A 629 -31.27 -0.48 -25.17
C GLU A 629 -32.64 -0.80 -24.54
N ILE A 630 -33.04 0.03 -23.58
CA ILE A 630 -34.28 -0.11 -22.82
C ILE A 630 -35.06 1.20 -22.73
N ASN A 631 -36.39 1.12 -22.86
CA ASN A 631 -37.30 2.19 -22.48
C ASN A 631 -37.77 1.96 -21.04
N LEU A 632 -37.39 2.85 -20.13
CA LEU A 632 -37.73 2.77 -18.71
C LEU A 632 -39.05 3.48 -18.44
N LYS A 633 -39.96 2.79 -17.73
CA LYS A 633 -41.30 3.27 -17.42
C LYS A 633 -41.26 4.46 -16.45
N GLY A 634 -41.84 5.59 -16.84
CA GLY A 634 -42.02 6.76 -15.99
C GLY A 634 -42.99 6.52 -14.83
N LYS A 635 -42.79 7.24 -13.72
CA LYS A 635 -43.64 7.14 -12.51
C LYS A 635 -44.70 8.24 -12.39
N GLY A 636 -44.71 9.22 -13.30
CA GLY A 636 -45.57 10.40 -13.23
C GLY A 636 -45.07 11.49 -12.26
N ASP A 637 -44.02 11.21 -11.49
CA ASP A 637 -43.42 12.12 -10.51
C ASP A 637 -41.87 12.07 -10.50
N TRP A 638 -41.24 12.99 -9.76
CA TRP A 638 -39.78 13.02 -9.49
C TRP A 638 -39.43 12.63 -8.04
N ASN A 639 -40.35 11.94 -7.36
CA ASN A 639 -40.27 11.60 -5.94
C ASN A 639 -40.24 10.08 -5.69
N THR A 640 -40.50 9.25 -6.68
CA THR A 640 -40.60 7.79 -6.59
C THR A 640 -39.36 7.12 -7.18
N LEU A 641 -38.50 6.61 -6.31
CA LEU A 641 -37.31 5.84 -6.67
C LEU A 641 -37.73 4.44 -7.13
N ALA A 642 -37.43 4.16 -8.38
CA ALA A 642 -37.74 2.92 -9.07
C ALA A 642 -36.49 2.04 -9.23
N THR A 643 -36.69 0.78 -9.59
CA THR A 643 -35.61 -0.12 -10.02
C THR A 643 -35.92 -0.74 -11.38
N PHE A 644 -34.89 -1.03 -12.16
CA PHE A 644 -35.02 -1.76 -13.42
C PHE A 644 -34.16 -3.02 -13.40
N ASP A 645 -34.54 -4.00 -14.20
CA ASP A 645 -33.78 -5.23 -14.41
C ASP A 645 -34.05 -5.78 -15.81
N THR A 646 -32.99 -5.81 -16.63
CA THR A 646 -33.01 -6.28 -18.01
C THR A 646 -33.24 -7.79 -18.15
N ALA A 647 -32.85 -8.61 -17.16
CA ALA A 647 -33.12 -10.05 -17.20
C ALA A 647 -34.63 -10.32 -17.07
N ASN A 648 -35.27 -9.65 -16.11
CA ASN A 648 -36.67 -9.83 -15.76
C ASN A 648 -37.65 -8.88 -16.48
N ASN A 649 -37.15 -7.95 -17.32
CA ASN A 649 -37.91 -6.84 -17.89
C ASN A 649 -38.59 -5.93 -16.84
N THR A 650 -38.07 -5.88 -15.62
CA THR A 650 -38.64 -5.08 -14.53
C THR A 650 -38.62 -3.60 -14.91
N ASN A 651 -39.80 -2.98 -14.92
CA ASN A 651 -40.01 -1.57 -15.28
C ASN A 651 -39.55 -1.15 -16.68
N ILE A 652 -39.34 -2.10 -17.58
CA ILE A 652 -39.02 -1.84 -18.98
C ILE A 652 -40.30 -1.98 -19.79
N THR A 653 -40.62 -0.99 -20.64
CA THR A 653 -41.82 -1.09 -21.48
C THR A 653 -41.52 -1.86 -22.76
N ASN A 654 -42.20 -2.99 -22.95
CA ASN A 654 -42.28 -3.62 -24.26
C ASN A 654 -43.24 -2.79 -25.12
N GLY A 655 -42.79 -2.31 -26.28
CA GLY A 655 -43.58 -1.41 -27.12
C GLY A 655 -44.85 -2.08 -27.67
N THR A 656 -46.03 -1.68 -27.19
CA THR A 656 -47.31 -2.17 -27.70
C THR A 656 -47.72 -1.40 -28.96
N THR A 657 -47.82 -2.12 -30.09
CA THR A 657 -48.62 -1.76 -31.28
C THR A 657 -48.62 -0.28 -31.71
N GLY A 658 -47.63 0.12 -32.52
CA GLY A 658 -47.63 1.40 -33.25
C GLY A 658 -46.24 1.88 -33.63
N ASN A 659 -45.28 1.80 -32.71
CA ASN A 659 -43.86 2.07 -32.96
C ASN A 659 -43.09 0.74 -33.03
N THR A 660 -42.72 0.33 -34.25
CA THR A 660 -41.87 -0.84 -34.49
C THR A 660 -40.40 -0.53 -34.19
N GLY A 661 -39.97 -0.87 -32.97
CA GLY A 661 -38.56 -0.93 -32.56
C GLY A 661 -38.16 0.13 -31.52
N MET A 662 -37.76 -0.33 -30.33
CA MET A 662 -36.91 0.40 -29.35
C MET A 662 -36.53 -0.40 -28.09
N GLN A 663 -37.01 -1.65 -27.92
CA GLN A 663 -36.29 -2.63 -27.11
C GLN A 663 -35.39 -3.42 -28.06
N THR A 664 -34.08 -3.45 -27.82
CA THR A 664 -33.24 -4.51 -28.41
C THR A 664 -33.71 -5.85 -27.83
N ALA A 665 -33.92 -6.87 -28.66
CA ALA A 665 -34.28 -8.21 -28.17
C ALA A 665 -33.25 -8.77 -27.15
N ASN A 666 -32.03 -8.23 -27.19
CA ASN A 666 -30.95 -8.49 -26.26
C ASN A 666 -31.26 -7.93 -24.86
N LYS A 667 -31.44 -8.83 -23.90
CA LYS A 667 -31.50 -8.54 -22.45
C LYS A 667 -30.12 -8.39 -21.80
N THR A 668 -29.06 -8.71 -22.54
CA THR A 668 -27.69 -8.83 -22.06
C THR A 668 -26.72 -8.32 -23.11
N PHE A 669 -25.51 -7.95 -22.68
CA PHE A 669 -24.39 -7.66 -23.57
C PHE A 669 -23.14 -8.38 -23.03
N SER A 670 -22.19 -8.66 -23.91
CA SER A 670 -21.00 -9.44 -23.55
C SER A 670 -19.94 -8.57 -22.85
N LEU A 671 -19.38 -9.07 -21.76
CA LEU A 671 -18.17 -8.53 -21.13
C LEU A 671 -17.04 -9.55 -21.26
N ASN A 672 -15.81 -9.05 -21.46
CA ASN A 672 -14.60 -9.86 -21.33
C ASN A 672 -14.22 -9.99 -19.85
N LYS A 673 -13.49 -11.04 -19.47
CA LYS A 673 -12.84 -11.09 -18.16
C LYS A 673 -11.88 -9.91 -18.00
N GLY A 674 -11.88 -9.29 -16.81
CA GLY A 674 -11.12 -8.10 -16.50
C GLY A 674 -11.89 -6.81 -16.82
N LEU A 675 -11.16 -5.72 -17.05
CA LEU A 675 -11.73 -4.38 -17.15
C LEU A 675 -12.39 -4.10 -18.51
N ASN A 676 -13.67 -3.72 -18.49
CA ASN A 676 -14.46 -3.35 -19.66
C ASN A 676 -14.92 -1.89 -19.59
N LYS A 677 -14.76 -1.13 -20.67
CA LYS A 677 -15.32 0.22 -20.83
C LYS A 677 -16.79 0.13 -21.24
N VAL A 678 -17.71 0.69 -20.43
CA VAL A 678 -19.15 0.72 -20.74
C VAL A 678 -19.60 2.17 -20.92
N ILE A 679 -20.17 2.47 -22.08
CA ILE A 679 -20.72 3.77 -22.45
C ILE A 679 -22.23 3.75 -22.19
N ILE A 680 -22.71 4.75 -21.46
CA ILE A 680 -24.12 4.99 -21.12
C ILE A 680 -24.58 6.25 -21.85
N ARG A 681 -25.70 6.17 -22.59
CA ARG A 681 -26.33 7.33 -23.25
C ARG A 681 -27.85 7.17 -23.38
N GLY A 682 -28.53 8.29 -23.68
CA GLY A 682 -29.89 8.24 -24.24
C GLY A 682 -29.88 7.83 -25.72
N THR A 683 -31.05 7.78 -26.34
CA THR A 683 -31.17 7.58 -27.79
C THR A 683 -32.10 8.60 -28.44
N ASN A 684 -31.87 8.90 -29.71
CA ASN A 684 -32.63 9.85 -30.51
C ASN A 684 -32.61 11.28 -29.94
N ASN A 685 -31.51 11.64 -29.27
CA ASN A 685 -31.26 12.91 -28.58
C ASN A 685 -32.25 13.24 -27.44
N LYS A 686 -32.98 12.25 -26.93
CA LYS A 686 -33.84 12.39 -25.76
C LYS A 686 -33.02 12.36 -24.48
N ASP A 687 -33.60 12.90 -23.40
CA ASP A 687 -33.02 12.80 -22.06
C ASP A 687 -33.04 11.35 -21.54
N THR A 688 -32.14 11.02 -20.62
CA THR A 688 -32.21 9.78 -19.81
C THR A 688 -33.00 9.99 -18.52
N PRO A 689 -33.36 8.95 -17.76
CA PRO A 689 -33.66 9.12 -16.33
C PRO A 689 -32.40 9.55 -15.56
N TYR A 690 -32.56 9.94 -14.29
CA TYR A 690 -31.44 9.87 -13.35
C TYR A 690 -31.18 8.40 -13.01
N ILE A 691 -29.91 7.99 -12.91
CA ILE A 691 -29.51 6.60 -12.60
C ILE A 691 -28.63 6.53 -11.34
N GLY A 692 -28.86 5.51 -10.51
CA GLY A 692 -28.01 5.17 -9.38
C GLY A 692 -27.02 4.06 -9.70
N ASN A 693 -26.48 3.43 -8.66
CA ASN A 693 -25.56 2.28 -8.78
C ASN A 693 -26.15 1.17 -9.67
N LEU A 694 -25.29 0.58 -10.48
CA LEU A 694 -25.63 -0.44 -11.47
C LEU A 694 -25.08 -1.80 -11.03
N VAL A 695 -25.81 -2.87 -11.28
CA VAL A 695 -25.38 -4.25 -11.01
C VAL A 695 -25.34 -5.02 -12.33
N PHE A 696 -24.19 -5.58 -12.64
CA PHE A 696 -23.94 -6.44 -13.79
C PHE A 696 -23.93 -7.89 -13.32
N THR A 697 -24.94 -8.67 -13.69
CA THR A 697 -25.08 -10.08 -13.27
C THR A 697 -24.77 -11.00 -14.43
N LEU A 698 -23.83 -11.94 -14.23
CA LEU A 698 -23.49 -12.95 -15.22
C LEU A 698 -24.70 -13.88 -15.45
N SER A 699 -25.10 -14.04 -16.70
CA SER A 699 -26.25 -14.88 -17.06
C SER A 699 -25.85 -16.35 -17.09
N THR A 700 -26.27 -17.11 -16.07
CA THR A 700 -25.97 -18.54 -15.93
C THR A 700 -26.89 -19.47 -16.73
N SER A 701 -27.89 -18.92 -17.44
CA SER A 701 -28.84 -19.71 -18.24
C SER A 701 -29.40 -18.93 -19.44
N MET A 702 -29.01 -19.33 -20.66
CA MET A 702 -29.87 -19.52 -21.85
C MET A 702 -29.04 -20.00 -23.07
N PRO A 703 -29.67 -20.58 -24.12
CA PRO A 703 -28.98 -21.49 -25.05
C PRO A 703 -28.04 -20.80 -26.03
N ALA A 704 -27.24 -21.64 -26.73
CA ALA A 704 -26.34 -21.23 -27.79
C ALA A 704 -27.01 -20.31 -28.82
N SER A 705 -26.23 -19.34 -29.29
CA SER A 705 -26.65 -18.25 -30.18
C SER A 705 -27.49 -18.70 -31.38
N ASN A 706 -28.49 -17.89 -31.73
CA ASN A 706 -28.94 -17.80 -33.13
C ASN A 706 -27.82 -17.15 -33.96
N SER A 707 -26.80 -17.92 -34.31
CA SER A 707 -25.90 -17.57 -35.39
C SER A 707 -26.64 -17.72 -36.71
N ASN A 708 -27.17 -16.61 -37.22
CA ASN A 708 -27.53 -16.51 -38.64
C ASN A 708 -26.24 -16.49 -39.47
N THR A 709 -25.65 -17.67 -39.65
CA THR A 709 -24.61 -17.93 -40.64
C THR A 709 -25.25 -18.78 -41.70
N ALA A 710 -25.45 -18.21 -42.89
CA ALA A 710 -25.89 -18.97 -44.04
C ALA A 710 -24.87 -20.08 -44.32
N SER A 711 -25.32 -21.33 -44.33
CA SER A 711 -24.46 -22.47 -44.63
C SER A 711 -24.12 -22.47 -46.13
N GLU A 712 -22.87 -22.15 -46.46
CA GLU A 712 -22.30 -22.61 -47.74
C GLU A 712 -22.29 -24.15 -47.71
N ALA A 713 -22.86 -24.75 -48.75
CA ALA A 713 -22.99 -26.18 -48.84
C ALA A 713 -21.75 -26.76 -49.55
N GLU A 714 -21.00 -27.61 -48.85
CA GLU A 714 -20.18 -28.63 -49.50
C GLU A 714 -20.65 -30.03 -49.13
N THR A 715 -20.77 -30.86 -50.17
CA THR A 715 -21.33 -32.20 -50.14
C THR A 715 -20.31 -33.26 -49.74
N SER A 716 -20.63 -34.14 -48.80
CA SER A 716 -20.06 -35.51 -48.79
C SER A 716 -20.86 -36.52 -47.96
N GLY A 717 -21.42 -37.52 -48.65
CA GLY A 717 -21.44 -38.92 -48.19
C GLY A 717 -22.22 -39.32 -46.92
N SER A 718 -23.51 -39.63 -47.07
CA SER A 718 -24.17 -40.62 -46.19
C SER A 718 -23.66 -42.03 -46.47
N PRO A 719 -23.73 -42.94 -45.48
CA PRO A 719 -24.40 -44.21 -45.75
C PRO A 719 -25.58 -44.48 -44.82
N SER A 720 -26.61 -45.09 -45.39
CA SER A 720 -27.87 -45.48 -44.74
C SER A 720 -27.71 -46.71 -43.83
N SER A 721 -28.50 -46.76 -42.75
CA SER A 721 -28.99 -48.03 -42.20
C SER A 721 -30.49 -47.93 -41.88
N ASN A 722 -31.31 -48.54 -42.73
CA ASN A 722 -32.75 -48.68 -42.48
C ASN A 722 -32.98 -49.74 -41.40
N GLY A 723 -33.65 -49.36 -40.30
CA GLY A 723 -34.19 -50.33 -39.34
C GLY A 723 -35.44 -50.99 -39.89
N VAL A 724 -35.40 -52.32 -40.08
CA VAL A 724 -36.59 -53.12 -40.41
C VAL A 724 -37.32 -53.48 -39.12
N GLN A 725 -38.61 -53.19 -39.08
CA GLN A 725 -39.52 -53.48 -37.98
C GLN A 725 -40.28 -54.79 -38.29
N VAL A 726 -40.13 -55.81 -37.44
CA VAL A 726 -41.04 -56.97 -37.43
C VAL A 726 -41.33 -57.34 -35.98
N ALA A 727 -42.60 -57.52 -35.65
CA ALA A 727 -43.05 -58.02 -34.36
C ALA A 727 -43.44 -59.50 -34.47
N ALA A 728 -42.73 -60.36 -33.73
CA ALA A 728 -43.15 -61.66 -33.22
C ALA A 728 -42.09 -62.15 -32.20
#